data_AF-A0A067QM77-F1
#
_entry.id   AF-A0A067QM77-F1
#
_cell.length_a   1.000
_cell.length_b   1.000
_cell.length_c   1.000
_cell.angle_alpha   90.00
_cell.angle_beta   90.00
_cell.angle_gamma   90.00
#
_symmetry.space_group_name_H-M   'P 1'
#
loop_
_entity.id
_entity.type
_entity.pdbx_description
1 polymer ?
#
loop_
_entity_poly.entity_id
_entity_poly.type
_entity_poly.pdbx_seq_one_letter_code
_entity_poly.pdbx_strand_id
1 'polypeptide(L)'
;MSVNVCDVCVLCFIIFTCGTEPCCGIQLTAYISQSGLHGEVIFQQQPGDGNTVVVRTSLQAVDEQSQWSWVVRELPVSYSNIEDRCGNDKLGSVTLILDEVFGPLNLPANGSAEMTAAGDQMVLTGAKGLWGKSLVLQVVDDISRKACATITVSGNADEKVAEAKFFSPVAGSVFLRWVGSHHSGSTDTLLYTNLYHVVSPEGIKPANTEHHWKIYTTDILDSEADKSRENCNFLQLVFDPVFSTTPGQAVGDLDSRIGKVNVSGDPRLSHSSVAGVYHESGLTSLSASLLSGQRSLYLVIFDARHHDSFLACAKIREVHPAVLKALIQSDGVKGEITLSQRSPSDPTWIRINLTATNDKFTGRVTKTSAYKIHELPPVPLPSINVKENHCLKTGSVFNPSNIQEDQASGSQDTYAVGDLNGKHNMWRQEQSFAELNNQHWDIYLPLYGHHSVAHRSFVFYRRNNSLSASSANSADAPWICGKLTRYTAVDRGWKTPIFTAGVVFRYPTVGRVIFRQPRDQPWTDTTIIVETLVHGDGTSVNNTANHRWAVHVEPRGKDYYNWTGRCLSAGPIYNPYKVTYDPKESDSPCSSSYPGFCQLGDLSSRHGMLTIAGRKVNGEKMTRRLFTDPHLPLSGVASIMGRTLVLYDDNGPKARGERLACSTIYGIYRRKAVVKDWYGNGEMTTVRGKIEFFQQTEYDVTDIEIDLEGLNDNSGYHIHMTPVEGHLEFPCEGSSLYGHWNPLNVNYSLSPLPGIGTTDQYEMGDLSGKFGLLNGFVNLDAVYNDTKLPLFGTHAILGRSVIIHKREKNMRWVCSSVERGYAPGEARELRAIASFHHPLGYAYGFIRMTQLVYNDGSKSETVIEVNLRHPGKHDRNLTRDHNWAIYVNPVGVDATVKVQDTRCVAAGYRWNPYYTQLADPLNDELYREECGPDNPLRCYVGDISGRLGTINLGDRRQVFTDSNFPLEGDVSAVGRSIVIFSKDRGGERFACANIEPDKDIIKYANIRKPPRFVVAQFIEDVREVMGLPEWMLTVDSRKTRTLHSGTCIQFLLHFKGPLANQLEQDFSRLLANGHLASPSVYNPGYVPSSRRKTHLSYRPCGSRDPNYKNTKNCAVTAKSCMELAYFLTILIIVKCRPIV
;
A
#
# COMPACT_ATOMS: atom_id res chain seq x y z
N MET A 1 2.00 -53.48 39.09
CA MET A 1 2.54 -54.82 38.80
C MET A 1 3.73 -54.61 37.86
N SER A 2 4.92 -54.32 38.40
CA SER A 2 5.99 -55.26 38.83
C SER A 2 6.79 -55.81 37.63
N VAL A 3 8.11 -55.71 37.52
CA VAL A 3 9.21 -55.21 38.39
C VAL A 3 10.55 -55.32 37.60
N ASN A 4 11.55 -54.51 37.96
CA ASN A 4 13.03 -54.63 37.74
C ASN A 4 13.63 -54.23 36.36
N VAL A 5 14.76 -53.51 36.22
CA VAL A 5 15.97 -53.31 37.06
C VAL A 5 16.56 -51.89 36.85
N CYS A 6 17.12 -51.31 37.92
CA CYS A 6 17.97 -50.12 37.91
C CYS A 6 19.43 -50.47 37.61
N ASP A 7 20.11 -49.63 36.82
CA ASP A 7 21.56 -49.43 36.93
C ASP A 7 21.84 -47.93 37.11
N VAL A 8 22.64 -47.62 38.13
CA VAL A 8 22.95 -46.28 38.63
C VAL A 8 24.17 -45.75 37.89
N CYS A 9 24.00 -44.66 37.14
CA CYS A 9 25.12 -43.81 36.70
C CYS A 9 25.21 -42.57 37.59
N VAL A 10 26.33 -42.50 38.31
CA VAL A 10 26.78 -41.36 39.11
C VAL A 10 26.98 -40.15 38.20
N LEU A 11 26.19 -39.10 38.38
CA LEU A 11 26.49 -37.78 37.83
C LEU A 11 26.89 -36.85 38.98
N CYS A 12 28.15 -36.43 38.96
CA CYS A 12 28.70 -35.39 39.82
C CYS A 12 27.81 -34.15 39.81
N PHE A 13 27.30 -33.78 40.98
CA PHE A 13 26.83 -32.43 41.27
C PHE A 13 28.04 -31.50 41.24
N ILE A 14 28.30 -30.86 40.09
CA ILE A 14 29.03 -29.60 40.08
C ILE A 14 28.02 -28.56 40.55
N ILE A 15 28.17 -28.14 41.80
CA ILE A 15 27.53 -26.93 42.33
C ILE A 15 28.13 -25.77 41.54
N PHE A 16 27.50 -25.40 40.43
CA PHE A 16 27.60 -24.03 39.95
C PHE A 16 26.84 -23.21 41.00
N THR A 17 27.58 -22.52 41.85
CA THR A 17 27.08 -21.34 42.56
C THR A 17 26.67 -20.34 41.48
N CYS A 18 25.43 -20.47 41.00
CA CYS A 18 24.77 -19.42 40.25
C CYS A 18 24.63 -18.28 41.26
N GLY A 19 25.54 -17.31 41.17
CA GLY A 19 25.34 -16.04 41.84
C GLY A 19 23.97 -15.55 41.39
N THR A 20 23.06 -15.41 42.33
CA THR A 20 21.83 -14.66 42.12
C THR A 20 22.29 -13.27 41.68
N GLU A 21 22.20 -12.97 40.38
CA GLU A 21 22.28 -11.58 39.94
C GLU A 21 21.21 -10.83 40.74
N PRO A 22 21.57 -9.74 41.44
CA PRO A 22 20.59 -8.96 42.17
C PRO A 22 19.51 -8.50 41.18
N CYS A 23 18.24 -8.71 41.52
CA CYS A 23 17.11 -8.16 40.78
C CYS A 23 17.39 -6.70 40.42
N CYS A 24 17.60 -6.41 39.13
CA CYS A 24 17.86 -5.06 38.67
C CYS A 24 16.57 -4.24 38.87
N GLY A 25 16.64 -3.17 39.67
CA GLY A 25 15.51 -2.26 39.91
C GLY A 25 15.04 -1.55 38.63
N ILE A 26 13.89 -0.87 38.70
CA ILE A 26 13.36 -0.08 37.57
C ILE A 26 14.40 1.01 37.21
N GLN A 27 14.67 1.16 35.92
CA GLN A 27 15.52 2.22 35.39
C GLN A 27 14.68 3.15 34.51
N LEU A 28 14.81 4.46 34.73
CA LEU A 28 14.14 5.49 33.94
C LEU A 28 15.18 6.38 33.25
N THR A 29 14.88 6.86 32.05
CA THR A 29 15.76 7.74 31.27
C THR A 29 14.97 8.90 30.68
N ALA A 30 15.56 10.10 30.74
CA ALA A 30 15.09 11.30 30.06
C ALA A 30 16.09 11.68 28.95
N TYR A 31 15.66 11.60 27.69
CA TYR A 31 16.47 11.93 26.50
C TYR A 31 16.29 13.40 26.12
N ILE A 32 17.34 14.20 26.24
CA ILE A 32 17.29 15.66 26.12
C ILE A 32 18.11 16.10 24.92
N SER A 33 17.52 16.91 24.04
CA SER A 33 18.20 17.44 22.86
C SER A 33 17.52 18.74 22.40
N GLN A 34 17.73 19.84 23.12
CA GLN A 34 17.06 21.12 22.85
C GLN A 34 17.85 22.31 23.40
N SER A 35 17.74 23.49 22.79
CA SER A 35 18.40 24.73 23.25
C SER A 35 19.93 24.61 23.43
N GLY A 36 20.59 23.81 22.59
CA GLY A 36 22.04 23.56 22.63
C GLY A 36 22.49 22.56 23.70
N LEU A 37 21.56 21.88 24.38
CA LEU A 37 21.83 20.78 25.32
C LEU A 37 21.48 19.44 24.67
N HIS A 38 22.37 18.45 24.74
CA HIS A 38 22.18 17.11 24.17
C HIS A 38 22.71 16.01 25.10
N GLY A 39 21.92 14.96 25.34
CA GLY A 39 22.33 13.78 26.09
C GLY A 39 21.18 13.11 26.84
N GLU A 40 21.51 12.42 27.95
CA GLU A 40 20.53 11.67 28.74
C GLU A 40 20.72 11.85 30.25
N VAL A 41 19.62 11.75 30.99
CA VAL A 41 19.61 11.67 32.46
C VAL A 41 18.95 10.35 32.86
N ILE A 42 19.68 9.51 33.60
CA ILE A 42 19.26 8.18 34.01
C ILE A 42 18.98 8.18 35.52
N PHE A 43 17.83 7.63 35.91
CA PHE A 43 17.42 7.41 37.30
C PHE A 43 17.34 5.90 37.53
N GLN A 44 18.12 5.37 38.49
CA GLN A 44 18.20 3.95 38.76
C GLN A 44 18.14 3.67 40.25
N GLN A 45 17.32 2.71 40.67
CA GLN A 45 17.31 2.24 42.05
C GLN A 45 18.49 1.30 42.31
N GLN A 46 19.23 1.51 43.41
CA GLN A 46 20.41 0.72 43.71
C GLN A 46 20.03 -0.72 44.11
N PRO A 47 20.68 -1.77 43.55
CA PRO A 47 20.37 -3.15 43.93
C PRO A 47 20.87 -3.46 45.35
N GLY A 48 19.99 -3.96 46.22
CA GLY A 48 20.34 -4.45 47.57
C GLY A 48 20.08 -3.47 48.71
N ASP A 49 19.93 -2.17 48.42
CA ASP A 49 19.49 -1.14 49.38
C ASP A 49 18.28 -0.42 48.76
N GLY A 50 17.07 -0.89 49.09
CA GLY A 50 15.83 -0.51 48.39
C GLY A 50 15.41 0.96 48.56
N ASN A 51 16.25 1.79 49.16
CA ASN A 51 15.93 3.15 49.57
C ASN A 51 16.89 4.22 49.02
N THR A 52 17.74 3.91 48.02
CA THR A 52 18.60 4.90 47.35
C THR A 52 18.36 4.94 45.84
N VAL A 53 18.25 6.16 45.30
CA VAL A 53 18.14 6.42 43.85
C VAL A 53 19.43 7.07 43.36
N VAL A 54 20.04 6.46 42.36
CA VAL A 54 21.24 6.95 41.68
C VAL A 54 20.79 7.73 40.44
N VAL A 55 21.25 8.97 40.31
CA VAL A 55 21.01 9.84 39.15
C VAL A 55 22.31 10.03 38.39
N ARG A 56 22.34 9.61 37.12
CA ARG A 56 23.49 9.79 36.22
C ARG A 56 23.12 10.74 35.10
N THR A 57 23.87 11.82 34.95
CA THR A 57 23.71 12.77 33.84
C THR A 57 24.84 12.55 32.85
N SER A 58 24.53 12.35 31.58
CA SER A 58 25.48 12.34 30.46
C SER A 58 25.03 13.40 29.46
N LEU A 59 25.45 14.65 29.68
CA LEU A 59 24.95 15.83 28.98
C LEU A 59 26.10 16.63 28.38
N GLN A 60 25.91 17.07 27.14
CA GLN A 60 26.82 17.96 26.40
C GLN A 60 26.07 19.26 26.10
N ALA A 61 26.70 20.41 26.34
CA ALA A 61 26.15 21.72 25.99
C ALA A 61 27.09 22.47 25.06
N VAL A 62 26.52 23.28 24.17
CA VAL A 62 27.29 24.19 23.30
C VAL A 62 28.05 25.25 24.10
N ASP A 63 27.48 25.68 25.24
CA ASP A 63 28.12 26.61 26.17
C ASP A 63 28.47 25.88 27.47
N GLU A 64 29.75 25.49 27.59
CA GLU A 64 30.27 24.73 28.74
C GLU A 64 30.25 25.52 30.06
N GLN A 65 30.04 26.84 30.02
CA GLN A 65 29.94 27.67 31.24
C GLN A 65 28.49 27.88 31.71
N SER A 66 27.50 27.37 30.97
CA SER A 66 26.10 27.55 31.29
C SER A 66 25.65 26.70 32.49
N GLN A 67 24.94 27.35 33.42
CA GLN A 67 24.33 26.72 34.58
C GLN A 67 22.84 26.43 34.32
N TRP A 68 22.40 25.21 34.62
CA TRP A 68 21.04 24.75 34.32
C TRP A 68 20.26 24.42 35.60
N SER A 69 19.14 25.11 35.80
CA SER A 69 18.11 24.73 36.76
C SER A 69 17.30 23.56 36.20
N TRP A 70 16.90 22.62 37.04
CA TRP A 70 16.19 21.41 36.62
C TRP A 70 15.04 21.06 37.56
N VAL A 71 13.87 20.82 36.97
CA VAL A 71 12.62 20.56 37.69
C VAL A 71 11.83 19.45 37.01
N VAL A 72 11.02 18.73 37.79
CA VAL A 72 10.10 17.71 37.28
C VAL A 72 8.69 18.26 37.26
N ARG A 73 8.02 18.15 36.11
CA ARG A 73 6.64 18.59 35.92
C ARG A 73 5.70 17.43 35.66
N GLU A 74 4.43 17.66 35.97
CA GLU A 74 3.40 16.63 36.05
C GLU A 74 3.14 15.86 34.75
N LEU A 75 3.13 16.54 33.60
CA LEU A 75 2.69 15.95 32.32
C LEU A 75 3.87 15.51 31.46
N PRO A 76 3.74 14.40 30.69
CA PRO A 76 4.77 13.98 29.75
C PRO A 76 4.89 14.96 28.57
N VAL A 77 6.05 14.97 27.92
CA VAL A 77 6.26 15.71 26.66
C VAL A 77 5.60 14.96 25.51
N SER A 78 4.78 15.65 24.71
CA SER A 78 4.25 15.12 23.45
C SER A 78 5.23 15.38 22.31
N TYR A 79 5.89 14.34 21.81
CA TYR A 79 6.84 14.42 20.71
C TYR A 79 6.17 14.44 19.33
N SER A 80 4.85 14.31 19.24
CA SER A 80 4.08 14.59 18.01
C SER A 80 4.10 16.08 17.63
N ASN A 81 4.35 16.96 18.59
CA ASN A 81 4.51 18.40 18.38
C ASN A 81 5.99 18.77 18.41
N ILE A 82 6.41 19.57 17.44
CA ILE A 82 7.80 20.02 17.31
C ILE A 82 8.01 21.46 17.80
N GLU A 83 6.94 22.22 18.03
CA GLU A 83 7.00 23.63 18.46
C GLU A 83 6.55 23.79 19.92
N ASP A 84 7.32 24.57 20.68
CA ASP A 84 6.99 25.04 22.04
C ASP A 84 6.55 23.91 23.01
N ARG A 85 7.05 22.69 22.84
CA ARG A 85 6.63 21.53 23.66
C ARG A 85 7.03 21.62 25.14
N CYS A 86 7.96 22.50 25.48
CA CYS A 86 8.43 22.74 26.86
C CYS A 86 7.71 23.90 27.55
N GLY A 87 6.64 24.41 26.95
CA GLY A 87 5.78 25.43 27.55
C GLY A 87 5.27 25.01 28.92
N ASN A 88 5.22 25.96 29.86
CA ASN A 88 4.72 25.72 31.22
C ASN A 88 3.23 25.32 31.19
N ASP A 89 2.50 25.84 30.21
CA ASP A 89 1.11 25.48 29.91
C ASP A 89 0.97 24.06 29.35
N LYS A 90 2.03 23.42 28.84
CA LYS A 90 1.96 22.06 28.28
C LYS A 90 2.38 20.96 29.23
N LEU A 91 3.27 21.29 30.16
CA LEU A 91 3.88 20.31 31.06
C LEU A 91 3.23 20.28 32.45
N GLY A 92 2.29 21.18 32.73
CA GLY A 92 1.56 21.22 33.99
C GLY A 92 2.39 21.77 35.15
N SER A 93 1.94 21.47 36.37
CA SER A 93 2.51 21.99 37.61
C SER A 93 3.89 21.40 37.92
N VAL A 94 4.71 22.11 38.71
CA VAL A 94 6.00 21.59 39.19
C VAL A 94 5.73 20.62 40.34
N THR A 95 6.29 19.41 40.24
CA THR A 95 6.10 18.32 41.21
C THR A 95 7.32 18.09 42.09
N LEU A 96 8.53 18.32 41.56
CA LEU A 96 9.79 18.20 42.29
C LEU A 96 10.78 19.24 41.75
N ILE A 97 11.47 19.95 42.65
CA ILE A 97 12.53 20.90 42.31
C ILE A 97 13.86 20.21 42.60
N LEU A 98 14.61 19.84 41.57
CA LEU A 98 15.86 19.10 41.75
C LEU A 98 17.00 20.01 42.21
N ASP A 99 16.90 21.32 41.94
CA ASP A 99 17.82 22.33 42.48
C ASP A 99 17.91 22.27 44.02
N GLU A 100 16.81 21.95 44.71
CA GLU A 100 16.79 21.85 46.18
C GLU A 100 17.43 20.55 46.69
N VAL A 101 17.48 19.51 45.86
CA VAL A 101 18.01 18.18 46.22
C VAL A 101 19.50 18.07 45.91
N PHE A 102 19.91 18.51 44.72
CA PHE A 102 21.27 18.32 44.19
C PHE A 102 22.01 19.63 43.90
N GLY A 103 21.31 20.77 43.94
CA GLY A 103 21.78 22.00 43.35
C GLY A 103 21.53 22.07 41.83
N PRO A 104 21.72 23.25 41.23
CA PRO A 104 21.70 23.44 39.78
C PRO A 104 22.86 22.68 39.11
N LEU A 105 22.63 22.20 37.89
CA LEU A 105 23.61 21.44 37.12
C LEU A 105 24.69 22.36 36.53
N ASN A 106 25.92 22.14 36.95
CA ASN A 106 27.13 22.66 36.29
C ASN A 106 27.68 21.55 35.40
N LEU A 107 27.78 21.77 34.09
CA LEU A 107 28.25 20.76 33.15
C LEU A 107 29.79 20.73 33.16
N PRO A 108 30.46 19.67 33.68
CA PRO A 108 31.92 19.61 33.70
C PRO A 108 32.49 19.29 32.32
N ALA A 109 33.75 19.64 32.08
CA ALA A 109 34.47 19.35 30.82
C ALA A 109 34.51 17.85 30.40
N ASN A 110 34.18 16.92 31.32
CA ASN A 110 34.11 15.47 31.08
C ASN A 110 32.67 14.91 30.93
N GLY A 111 31.63 15.76 30.83
CA GLY A 111 30.29 15.43 30.32
C GLY A 111 29.42 14.44 31.11
N SER A 112 29.92 13.81 32.18
CA SER A 112 29.14 12.89 33.02
C SER A 112 29.27 13.18 34.52
N ALA A 113 28.16 13.08 35.25
CA ALA A 113 28.10 13.23 36.70
C ALA A 113 27.15 12.19 37.32
N GLU A 114 27.48 11.72 38.52
CA GLU A 114 26.70 10.74 39.28
C GLU A 114 26.37 11.31 40.66
N MET A 115 25.08 11.28 41.01
CA MET A 115 24.52 11.84 42.24
C MET A 115 23.62 10.77 42.90
N THR A 116 23.43 10.86 44.22
CA THR A 116 22.58 9.92 44.96
C THR A 116 21.57 10.67 45.82
N ALA A 117 20.32 10.23 45.80
CA ALA A 117 19.24 10.73 46.65
C ALA A 117 18.64 9.61 47.49
N ALA A 118 18.17 9.97 48.69
CA ALA A 118 17.41 9.06 49.54
C ALA A 118 16.00 8.82 48.97
N GLY A 119 15.44 7.63 49.21
CA GLY A 119 14.17 7.17 48.65
C GLY A 119 12.94 7.90 49.18
N ASP A 120 13.07 8.66 50.26
CA ASP A 120 12.04 9.59 50.76
C ASP A 120 12.04 10.93 50.01
N GLN A 121 13.18 11.34 49.43
CA GLN A 121 13.32 12.53 48.60
C GLN A 121 12.94 12.27 47.14
N MET A 122 13.18 11.05 46.63
CA MET A 122 12.93 10.69 45.24
C MET A 122 12.45 9.25 45.11
N VAL A 123 11.30 9.06 44.45
CA VAL A 123 10.71 7.74 44.16
C VAL A 123 10.56 7.59 42.64
N LEU A 124 10.82 6.39 42.10
CA LEU A 124 10.72 6.17 40.65
C LEU A 124 9.27 5.93 40.17
N THR A 125 8.45 5.24 40.95
CA THR A 125 7.04 4.89 40.64
C THR A 125 6.10 5.28 41.78
N GLY A 126 4.79 5.19 41.57
CA GLY A 126 3.73 5.59 42.51
C GLY A 126 3.29 7.04 42.34
N ALA A 127 2.39 7.52 43.21
CA ALA A 127 1.78 8.84 43.09
C ALA A 127 2.76 10.03 43.13
N LYS A 128 3.90 9.87 43.83
CA LYS A 128 5.01 10.84 43.84
C LYS A 128 6.18 10.43 42.92
N GLY A 129 5.97 9.40 42.10
CA GLY A 129 7.00 8.80 41.25
C GLY A 129 7.39 9.68 40.07
N LEU A 130 8.59 9.47 39.54
CA LEU A 130 9.10 10.19 38.35
C LEU A 130 8.59 9.64 37.01
N TRP A 131 8.19 8.37 36.95
CA TRP A 131 7.76 7.74 35.69
C TRP A 131 6.55 8.45 35.07
N GLY A 132 6.63 8.73 33.76
CA GLY A 132 5.56 9.36 32.99
C GLY A 132 5.48 10.89 33.15
N LYS A 133 6.31 11.48 34.03
CA LYS A 133 6.46 12.94 34.19
C LYS A 133 7.48 13.50 33.20
N SER A 134 7.60 14.83 33.13
CA SER A 134 8.62 15.50 32.31
C SER A 134 9.73 16.10 33.16
N LEU A 135 10.97 15.97 32.71
CA LEU A 135 12.12 16.71 33.21
C LEU A 135 12.27 17.98 32.36
N VAL A 136 12.38 19.13 33.01
CA VAL A 136 12.62 20.43 32.37
C VAL A 136 13.92 21.00 32.90
N LEU A 137 14.83 21.33 31.99
CA LEU A 137 16.04 22.08 32.28
C LEU A 137 15.92 23.49 31.68
N GLN A 138 16.33 24.49 32.46
CA GLN A 138 16.26 25.89 32.08
C GLN A 138 17.58 26.58 32.43
N VAL A 139 18.11 27.37 31.51
CA VAL A 139 19.33 28.13 31.77
C VAL A 139 19.03 29.19 32.83
N VAL A 140 19.89 29.30 33.85
CA VAL A 140 19.68 30.23 34.97
C VAL A 140 19.73 31.69 34.50
N ASP A 141 20.65 32.01 33.58
CA ASP A 141 20.84 33.37 33.06
C ASP A 141 19.92 33.73 31.89
N ASP A 142 19.26 32.74 31.27
CA ASP A 142 18.36 32.94 30.13
C ASP A 142 17.11 32.05 30.25
N ILE A 143 16.05 32.63 30.79
CA ILE A 143 14.78 31.95 31.01
C ILE A 143 14.08 31.49 29.71
N SER A 144 14.48 32.00 28.55
CA SER A 144 13.90 31.61 27.26
C SER A 144 14.43 30.26 26.77
N ARG A 145 15.64 29.87 27.21
CA ARG A 145 16.28 28.62 26.83
C ARG A 145 15.86 27.49 27.77
N LYS A 146 15.03 26.61 27.24
CA LYS A 146 14.49 25.45 27.94
C LYS A 146 14.68 24.17 27.13
N ALA A 147 15.03 23.10 27.82
CA ALA A 147 15.04 21.75 27.28
C ALA A 147 14.10 20.87 28.12
N CYS A 148 13.35 19.99 27.49
CA CYS A 148 12.47 19.08 28.22
C CYS A 148 12.43 17.69 27.60
N ALA A 149 12.16 16.70 28.44
CA ALA A 149 12.05 15.30 28.04
C ALA A 149 11.08 14.54 28.94
N THR A 150 10.38 13.56 28.39
CA THR A 150 9.61 12.60 29.19
C THR A 150 10.56 11.65 29.91
N ILE A 151 10.31 11.41 31.20
CA ILE A 151 11.01 10.39 31.98
C ILE A 151 10.35 9.04 31.67
N THR A 152 10.95 8.29 30.77
CA THR A 152 10.42 7.00 30.26
C THR A 152 11.23 5.81 30.78
N VAL A 153 10.71 4.60 30.64
CA VAL A 153 11.38 3.37 31.11
C VAL A 153 12.53 2.97 30.18
N SER A 154 13.62 2.48 30.77
CA SER A 154 14.78 1.94 30.05
C SER A 154 15.31 0.66 30.73
N GLY A 155 16.27 -0.03 30.08
CA GLY A 155 16.82 -1.29 30.59
C GLY A 155 15.83 -2.46 30.49
N ASN A 156 15.65 -3.20 31.59
CA ASN A 156 14.82 -4.42 31.66
C ASN A 156 13.34 -4.14 32.03
N ALA A 157 12.96 -2.88 32.18
CA ALA A 157 11.58 -2.47 32.46
C ALA A 157 10.80 -2.30 31.16
N ASP A 158 9.56 -2.76 31.15
CA ASP A 158 8.64 -2.66 30.01
C ASP A 158 7.47 -1.73 30.33
N GLU A 159 6.92 -1.09 29.31
CA GLU A 159 5.77 -0.21 29.42
C GLU A 159 4.72 -0.54 28.36
N LYS A 160 3.47 -0.66 28.82
CA LYS A 160 2.29 -0.82 27.96
C LYS A 160 1.47 0.45 27.97
N VAL A 161 0.88 0.78 26.82
CA VAL A 161 0.05 1.98 26.64
C VAL A 161 -1.26 1.59 25.98
N ALA A 162 -2.36 2.18 26.43
CA ALA A 162 -3.66 2.12 25.79
C ALA A 162 -4.26 3.53 25.67
N GLU A 163 -5.16 3.72 24.71
CA GLU A 163 -5.82 4.99 24.44
C GLU A 163 -7.35 4.78 24.31
N ALA A 164 -8.09 5.66 24.96
CA ALA A 164 -9.50 5.91 24.68
C ALA A 164 -9.64 7.28 24.01
N LYS A 165 -9.83 7.28 22.69
CA LYS A 165 -9.94 8.48 21.85
C LYS A 165 -11.40 8.84 21.59
N PHE A 166 -11.77 10.06 21.96
CA PHE A 166 -13.10 10.64 21.81
C PHE A 166 -13.13 11.65 20.65
N PHE A 167 -14.28 11.76 19.98
CA PHE A 167 -14.44 12.63 18.80
C PHE A 167 -15.61 13.64 18.92
N SER A 168 -16.69 13.30 19.63
CA SER A 168 -17.86 14.16 19.86
C SER A 168 -18.77 13.53 20.92
N PRO A 169 -19.56 14.30 21.71
CA PRO A 169 -19.52 15.76 21.86
C PRO A 169 -18.29 16.28 22.63
N VAL A 170 -17.60 15.37 23.32
CA VAL A 170 -16.27 15.57 23.90
C VAL A 170 -15.24 14.98 22.93
N ALA A 171 -14.12 15.66 22.70
CA ALA A 171 -12.99 15.15 21.95
C ALA A 171 -11.69 15.18 22.75
N GLY A 172 -10.71 14.44 22.24
CA GLY A 172 -9.41 14.27 22.88
C GLY A 172 -9.18 12.82 23.32
N SER A 173 -8.19 12.59 24.17
CA SER A 173 -7.73 11.24 24.49
C SER A 173 -7.49 11.06 25.98
N VAL A 174 -7.79 9.84 26.45
CA VAL A 174 -7.36 9.33 27.76
C VAL A 174 -6.36 8.21 27.51
N PHE A 175 -5.11 8.42 27.94
CA PHE A 175 -4.05 7.43 27.87
C PHE A 175 -3.95 6.68 29.18
N LEU A 176 -3.88 5.35 29.11
CA LEU A 176 -3.64 4.47 30.24
C LEU A 176 -2.25 3.84 30.02
N ARG A 177 -1.36 3.99 30.99
CA ARG A 177 0.02 3.51 30.93
C ARG A 177 0.27 2.56 32.08
N TRP A 178 1.03 1.49 31.84
CA TRP A 178 1.43 0.51 32.85
C TRP A 178 2.94 0.28 32.77
N VAL A 179 3.64 0.40 33.90
CA VAL A 179 5.04 0.00 34.02
C VAL A 179 5.16 -1.32 34.77
N GLY A 180 6.11 -2.17 34.37
CA GLY A 180 6.40 -3.43 35.05
C GLY A 180 7.70 -4.08 34.59
N SER A 181 8.10 -5.16 35.26
CA SER A 181 9.20 -6.02 34.82
C SER A 181 8.65 -7.28 34.15
N HIS A 182 9.41 -7.84 33.21
CA HIS A 182 9.08 -9.10 32.52
C HIS A 182 8.78 -10.28 33.47
N HIS A 183 9.22 -10.22 34.73
CA HIS A 183 9.07 -11.30 35.71
C HIS A 183 8.07 -11.04 36.85
N SER A 184 7.63 -9.79 37.09
CA SER A 184 6.82 -9.44 38.29
C SER A 184 5.44 -8.85 37.99
N GLY A 185 5.04 -8.72 36.72
CA GLY A 185 3.78 -8.08 36.34
C GLY A 185 3.86 -6.54 36.41
N SER A 186 2.75 -5.86 36.09
CA SER A 186 2.65 -4.40 36.18
C SER A 186 2.70 -3.97 37.65
N THR A 187 3.59 -3.02 37.97
CA THR A 187 3.83 -2.51 39.32
C THR A 187 3.14 -1.17 39.59
N ASP A 188 2.82 -0.40 38.55
CA ASP A 188 2.13 0.90 38.67
C ASP A 188 1.34 1.25 37.40
N THR A 189 0.30 2.09 37.54
CA THR A 189 -0.57 2.54 36.44
C THR A 189 -0.80 4.05 36.50
N LEU A 190 -0.70 4.70 35.34
CA LEU A 190 -0.90 6.14 35.19
C LEU A 190 -1.95 6.44 34.12
N LEU A 191 -2.91 7.30 34.44
CA LEU A 191 -3.92 7.80 33.51
C LEU A 191 -3.64 9.27 33.21
N TYR A 192 -3.56 9.61 31.93
CA TYR A 192 -3.40 10.98 31.44
C TYR A 192 -4.60 11.38 30.58
N THR A 193 -5.23 12.51 30.89
CA THR A 193 -6.44 12.98 30.18
C THR A 193 -6.20 14.32 29.48
N ASN A 194 -6.61 14.43 28.22
CA ASN A 194 -6.69 15.70 27.50
C ASN A 194 -8.03 15.75 26.76
N LEU A 195 -9.06 16.29 27.42
CA LEU A 195 -10.45 16.28 26.96
C LEU A 195 -11.01 17.70 26.84
N TYR A 196 -11.78 17.96 25.79
CA TYR A 196 -12.42 19.27 25.55
C TYR A 196 -13.77 19.13 24.84
N HIS A 197 -14.64 20.13 25.02
CA HIS A 197 -15.94 20.20 24.33
C HIS A 197 -15.77 20.66 22.87
N VAL A 198 -16.44 19.98 21.95
CA VAL A 198 -16.45 20.33 20.52
C VAL A 198 -17.75 21.00 20.09
N VAL A 199 -18.83 20.75 20.82
CA VAL A 199 -20.17 21.29 20.55
C VAL A 199 -20.52 22.29 21.65
N SER A 200 -20.86 23.52 21.26
CA SER A 200 -21.33 24.55 22.20
C SER A 200 -22.85 24.67 22.11
N PRO A 201 -23.59 24.62 23.24
CA PRO A 201 -24.99 25.04 23.27
C PRO A 201 -25.11 26.51 22.88
N GLU A 202 -26.06 26.83 22.00
CA GLU A 202 -26.39 28.15 21.42
C GLU A 202 -25.82 29.37 22.19
N GLY A 203 -24.69 29.91 21.71
CA GLY A 203 -24.16 31.22 22.12
C GLY A 203 -23.48 31.32 23.48
N ILE A 204 -23.29 30.21 24.22
CA ILE A 204 -22.58 30.20 25.50
C ILE A 204 -21.16 29.66 25.29
N LYS A 205 -20.14 30.47 25.62
CA LYS A 205 -18.74 30.00 25.65
C LYS A 205 -18.65 28.77 26.56
N PRO A 206 -18.09 27.64 26.11
CA PRO A 206 -18.07 26.46 26.96
C PRO A 206 -17.21 26.76 28.19
N ALA A 207 -17.79 26.58 29.38
CA ALA A 207 -17.05 26.61 30.63
C ALA A 207 -16.36 25.25 30.85
N ASN A 208 -15.31 25.22 31.66
CA ASN A 208 -14.75 23.95 32.12
C ASN A 208 -15.80 23.20 32.94
N THR A 209 -15.93 21.89 32.71
CA THR A 209 -16.93 21.05 33.38
C THR A 209 -16.26 19.83 34.01
N GLU A 210 -16.82 19.35 35.13
CA GLU A 210 -16.37 18.13 35.81
C GLU A 210 -17.40 17.01 35.60
N HIS A 211 -16.92 15.80 35.30
CA HIS A 211 -17.75 14.67 34.93
C HIS A 211 -17.42 13.41 35.73
N HIS A 212 -18.45 12.62 36.01
CA HIS A 212 -18.26 11.23 36.41
C HIS A 212 -17.76 10.41 35.22
N TRP A 213 -16.93 9.42 35.48
CA TRP A 213 -16.33 8.58 34.44
C TRP A 213 -16.06 7.18 34.96
N LYS A 214 -16.30 6.18 34.12
CA LYS A 214 -16.22 4.76 34.48
C LYS A 214 -15.78 3.90 33.31
N ILE A 215 -15.20 2.74 33.59
CA ILE A 215 -14.86 1.72 32.59
C ILE A 215 -16.00 0.69 32.55
N TYR A 216 -16.60 0.54 31.37
CA TYR A 216 -17.62 -0.45 31.07
C TYR A 216 -17.05 -1.59 30.24
N THR A 217 -17.69 -2.74 30.30
CA THR A 217 -17.39 -3.91 29.47
C THR A 217 -18.61 -4.36 28.68
N THR A 218 -18.39 -4.84 27.47
CA THR A 218 -19.45 -5.40 26.61
C THR A 218 -19.86 -6.81 27.07
N ASP A 219 -21.03 -7.27 26.64
CA ASP A 219 -21.36 -8.68 26.73
C ASP A 219 -20.46 -9.50 25.77
N ILE A 220 -20.23 -10.77 26.07
CA ILE A 220 -19.47 -11.70 25.24
C ILE A 220 -20.19 -11.98 23.91
N LEU A 221 -21.52 -11.81 23.89
CA LEU A 221 -22.37 -12.06 22.73
C LEU A 221 -22.55 -10.84 21.80
N ASP A 222 -22.03 -9.67 22.18
CA ASP A 222 -22.19 -8.45 21.37
C ASP A 222 -21.41 -8.54 20.05
N SER A 223 -22.10 -8.27 18.93
CA SER A 223 -21.48 -8.26 17.60
C SER A 223 -20.62 -7.01 17.39
N GLU A 224 -19.66 -7.05 16.45
CA GLU A 224 -18.88 -5.85 16.09
C GLU A 224 -19.75 -4.72 15.53
N ALA A 225 -20.92 -5.04 14.95
CA ALA A 225 -21.90 -4.04 14.53
C ALA A 225 -22.53 -3.33 15.75
N ASP A 226 -22.84 -4.07 16.83
CA ASP A 226 -23.35 -3.50 18.07
C ASP A 226 -22.32 -2.58 18.77
N LYS A 227 -21.04 -2.94 18.67
CA LYS A 227 -19.90 -2.17 19.21
C LYS A 227 -19.56 -0.89 18.42
N SER A 228 -20.17 -0.71 17.24
CA SER A 228 -19.93 0.41 16.32
C SER A 228 -20.98 1.53 16.40
N ARG A 229 -21.95 1.41 17.31
CA ARG A 229 -23.02 2.39 17.51
C ARG A 229 -22.47 3.74 18.00
N GLU A 230 -23.09 4.83 17.54
CA GLU A 230 -22.72 6.20 17.95
C GLU A 230 -23.10 6.50 19.41
N ASN A 231 -24.09 5.81 19.97
CA ASN A 231 -24.52 5.99 21.35
C ASN A 231 -23.96 4.89 22.27
N CYS A 232 -23.77 5.25 23.53
CA CYS A 232 -23.12 4.40 24.52
C CYS A 232 -24.10 3.50 25.28
N ASN A 233 -25.40 3.55 24.94
CA ASN A 233 -26.49 2.95 25.70
C ASN A 233 -26.50 1.41 25.69
N PHE A 234 -25.69 0.77 24.84
CA PHE A 234 -25.51 -0.68 24.85
C PHE A 234 -24.63 -1.17 26.02
N LEU A 235 -23.88 -0.26 26.66
CA LEU A 235 -23.03 -0.58 27.80
C LEU A 235 -23.88 -0.72 29.07
N GLN A 236 -23.84 -1.90 29.69
CA GLN A 236 -24.65 -2.22 30.87
C GLN A 236 -23.82 -2.60 32.11
N LEU A 237 -22.62 -3.16 31.90
CA LEU A 237 -21.79 -3.72 32.97
C LEU A 237 -20.56 -2.84 33.21
N VAL A 238 -20.41 -2.33 34.43
CA VAL A 238 -19.16 -1.73 34.89
C VAL A 238 -18.11 -2.83 35.01
N PHE A 239 -16.89 -2.54 34.57
CA PHE A 239 -15.79 -3.49 34.58
C PHE A 239 -15.36 -3.81 36.02
N ASP A 240 -15.58 -5.05 36.45
CA ASP A 240 -15.13 -5.54 37.76
C ASP A 240 -14.63 -6.99 37.67
N PRO A 241 -13.30 -7.20 37.51
CA PRO A 241 -12.73 -8.54 37.45
C PRO A 241 -12.64 -9.23 38.82
N VAL A 242 -12.84 -8.50 39.94
CA VAL A 242 -12.70 -9.01 41.31
C VAL A 242 -14.07 -9.33 41.94
N PHE A 243 -15.17 -9.02 41.24
CA PHE A 243 -16.56 -9.21 41.70
C PHE A 243 -16.79 -8.61 43.10
N SER A 244 -16.49 -7.32 43.25
CA SER A 244 -16.74 -6.60 44.50
C SER A 244 -18.21 -6.66 44.88
N THR A 245 -18.51 -6.94 46.15
CA THR A 245 -19.88 -7.12 46.66
C THR A 245 -20.56 -5.80 47.04
N THR A 246 -19.85 -4.68 46.90
CA THR A 246 -20.24 -3.34 47.39
C THR A 246 -20.42 -2.38 46.21
N PRO A 247 -21.61 -1.77 46.02
CA PRO A 247 -21.84 -0.81 44.95
C PRO A 247 -20.86 0.37 45.03
N GLY A 248 -20.26 0.76 43.89
CA GLY A 248 -19.30 1.87 43.80
C GLY A 248 -17.84 1.50 44.11
N GLN A 249 -17.54 0.21 44.33
CA GLN A 249 -16.19 -0.29 44.56
C GLN A 249 -15.63 -1.15 43.41
N ALA A 250 -16.31 -1.17 42.26
CA ALA A 250 -15.81 -1.89 41.10
C ALA A 250 -14.48 -1.28 40.63
N VAL A 251 -13.60 -2.11 40.07
CA VAL A 251 -12.32 -1.65 39.50
C VAL A 251 -12.53 -0.55 38.44
N GLY A 252 -13.65 -0.61 37.70
CA GLY A 252 -14.05 0.36 36.70
C GLY A 252 -14.72 1.64 37.22
N ASP A 253 -15.05 1.76 38.51
CA ASP A 253 -15.62 2.97 39.12
C ASP A 253 -14.52 4.04 39.35
N LEU A 254 -14.00 4.63 38.28
CA LEU A 254 -12.86 5.57 38.34
C LEU A 254 -13.20 6.82 39.16
N ASP A 255 -14.39 7.39 38.99
CA ASP A 255 -14.84 8.58 39.70
C ASP A 255 -14.78 8.45 41.23
N SER A 256 -15.13 7.28 41.75
CA SER A 256 -15.14 7.02 43.21
C SER A 256 -13.74 6.74 43.77
N ARG A 257 -12.79 6.33 42.92
CA ARG A 257 -11.44 5.90 43.32
C ARG A 257 -10.38 6.98 43.12
N ILE A 258 -10.42 7.66 41.97
CA ILE A 258 -9.45 8.68 41.56
C ILE A 258 -10.05 10.08 41.35
N GLY A 259 -11.35 10.26 41.58
CA GLY A 259 -12.03 11.55 41.45
C GLY A 259 -12.62 11.80 40.05
N LYS A 260 -13.33 12.92 39.90
CA LYS A 260 -13.99 13.31 38.63
C LYS A 260 -12.98 13.74 37.58
N VAL A 261 -13.36 13.60 36.30
CA VAL A 261 -12.55 14.05 35.16
C VAL A 261 -12.99 15.43 34.69
N ASN A 262 -12.01 16.28 34.36
CA ASN A 262 -12.27 17.61 33.85
C ASN A 262 -12.30 17.62 32.31
N VAL A 263 -13.23 18.39 31.75
CA VAL A 263 -13.35 18.60 30.30
C VAL A 263 -13.26 20.11 30.02
N SER A 264 -12.30 20.49 29.19
CA SER A 264 -12.04 21.90 28.90
C SER A 264 -13.13 22.51 28.03
N GLY A 265 -13.47 23.76 28.32
CA GLY A 265 -14.37 24.53 27.48
C GLY A 265 -13.71 25.24 26.29
N ASP A 266 -12.39 25.47 26.37
CA ASP A 266 -11.59 26.04 25.26
C ASP A 266 -10.30 25.21 25.10
N PRO A 267 -9.99 24.69 23.91
CA PRO A 267 -8.76 23.93 23.66
C PRO A 267 -7.50 24.80 23.83
N ARG A 268 -7.59 26.13 23.64
CA ARG A 268 -6.47 27.07 23.75
C ARG A 268 -6.00 27.26 25.19
N LEU A 269 -6.84 26.88 26.17
CA LEU A 269 -6.54 26.92 27.61
C LEU A 269 -6.12 25.54 28.15
N SER A 270 -6.10 24.50 27.31
CA SER A 270 -6.32 23.11 27.75
C SER A 270 -5.11 22.34 28.27
N HIS A 271 -3.88 22.84 28.15
CA HIS A 271 -2.76 21.94 28.40
C HIS A 271 -2.28 21.85 29.87
N SER A 272 -2.52 22.83 30.76
CA SER A 272 -2.03 22.75 32.16
C SER A 272 -3.10 22.88 33.25
N SER A 273 -4.26 23.47 32.95
CA SER A 273 -5.28 23.74 33.98
C SER A 273 -6.41 22.70 34.05
N VAL A 274 -6.55 21.86 33.01
CA VAL A 274 -7.67 20.90 32.87
C VAL A 274 -7.20 19.47 32.58
N ALA A 275 -5.97 19.28 32.07
CA ALA A 275 -5.37 17.97 31.92
C ALA A 275 -5.11 17.35 33.31
N GLY A 276 -5.57 16.11 33.52
CA GLY A 276 -5.43 15.41 34.79
C GLY A 276 -4.47 14.22 34.67
N VAL A 277 -3.63 14.04 35.68
CA VAL A 277 -2.84 12.83 35.89
C VAL A 277 -3.39 12.11 37.11
N TYR A 278 -3.79 10.85 36.91
CA TYR A 278 -4.37 10.02 37.97
C TYR A 278 -3.54 8.75 38.12
N HIS A 279 -3.13 8.45 39.35
CA HIS A 279 -2.41 7.23 39.69
C HIS A 279 -3.38 6.21 40.30
N GLU A 280 -3.35 4.97 39.82
CA GLU A 280 -4.27 3.93 40.30
C GLU A 280 -3.68 2.53 40.26
N SER A 281 -3.24 2.00 41.41
CA SER A 281 -2.61 0.68 41.51
C SER A 281 -3.56 -0.50 41.29
N GLY A 282 -4.88 -0.30 41.41
CA GLY A 282 -5.90 -1.35 41.20
C GLY A 282 -6.20 -1.69 39.73
N LEU A 283 -5.77 -0.86 38.77
CA LEU A 283 -6.00 -1.06 37.33
C LEU A 283 -4.93 -1.95 36.65
N THR A 284 -4.02 -2.53 37.42
CA THR A 284 -2.99 -3.46 36.93
C THR A 284 -3.60 -4.68 36.21
N SER A 285 -4.77 -5.15 36.67
CA SER A 285 -5.56 -6.25 36.07
C SER A 285 -6.19 -5.91 34.70
N LEU A 286 -6.35 -4.62 34.37
CA LEU A 286 -6.91 -4.15 33.10
C LEU A 286 -5.99 -4.52 31.93
N SER A 287 -4.67 -4.47 32.14
CA SER A 287 -3.67 -4.82 31.14
C SER A 287 -3.79 -6.28 30.67
N ALA A 288 -4.06 -7.21 31.59
CA ALA A 288 -4.29 -8.63 31.28
C ALA A 288 -5.64 -8.85 30.56
N SER A 289 -6.67 -8.08 30.95
CA SER A 289 -8.01 -8.17 30.34
C SER A 289 -8.03 -7.64 28.90
N LEU A 290 -7.31 -6.55 28.61
CA LEU A 290 -7.10 -6.03 27.26
C LEU A 290 -6.43 -7.07 26.34
N LEU A 291 -5.45 -7.83 26.88
CA LEU A 291 -4.73 -8.87 26.15
C LEU A 291 -5.58 -10.13 25.91
N SER A 292 -6.55 -10.42 26.78
CA SER A 292 -7.42 -11.61 26.65
C SER A 292 -8.40 -11.54 25.48
N GLY A 293 -8.76 -10.32 25.03
CA GLY A 293 -9.62 -10.08 23.87
C GLY A 293 -11.08 -10.56 23.98
N GLN A 294 -11.50 -11.18 25.09
CA GLN A 294 -12.83 -11.80 25.22
C GLN A 294 -13.97 -10.78 25.38
N ARG A 295 -13.70 -9.61 25.96
CA ARG A 295 -14.66 -8.51 26.11
C ARG A 295 -14.01 -7.19 25.70
N SER A 296 -14.79 -6.29 25.11
CA SER A 296 -14.32 -4.94 24.80
C SER A 296 -14.52 -4.02 26.00
N LEU A 297 -13.54 -3.15 26.26
CA LEU A 297 -13.59 -2.16 27.34
C LEU A 297 -13.86 -0.78 26.75
N TYR A 298 -14.74 -0.02 27.40
CA TYR A 298 -15.12 1.33 27.01
C TYR A 298 -14.96 2.27 28.19
N LEU A 299 -14.32 3.41 27.97
CA LEU A 299 -14.32 4.52 28.92
C LEU A 299 -15.55 5.37 28.64
N VAL A 300 -16.38 5.60 29.65
CA VAL A 300 -17.62 6.37 29.57
C VAL A 300 -17.50 7.63 30.42
N ILE A 301 -17.90 8.77 29.84
CA ILE A 301 -18.01 10.06 30.50
C ILE A 301 -19.51 10.36 30.64
N PHE A 302 -19.95 10.70 31.84
CA PHE A 302 -21.35 10.99 32.15
C PHE A 302 -21.68 12.47 31.98
N ASP A 303 -22.95 12.80 31.79
CA ASP A 303 -23.40 14.18 31.72
C ASP A 303 -23.21 14.89 33.08
N ALA A 304 -22.76 16.15 33.04
CA ALA A 304 -22.44 16.91 34.25
C ALA A 304 -23.68 17.29 35.08
N ARG A 305 -24.88 17.33 34.48
CA ARG A 305 -26.14 17.65 35.15
C ARG A 305 -26.99 16.41 35.40
N HIS A 306 -26.93 15.45 34.48
CA HIS A 306 -27.67 14.19 34.56
C HIS A 306 -26.72 13.02 34.76
N HIS A 307 -26.36 12.74 36.01
CA HIS A 307 -25.32 11.76 36.37
C HIS A 307 -25.63 10.31 35.94
N ASP A 308 -26.88 9.99 35.56
CA ASP A 308 -27.27 8.68 35.04
C ASP A 308 -27.20 8.58 33.50
N SER A 309 -26.93 9.70 32.82
CA SER A 309 -26.86 9.77 31.36
C SER A 309 -25.42 9.75 30.87
N PHE A 310 -25.15 8.96 29.83
CA PHE A 310 -23.85 8.99 29.15
C PHE A 310 -23.74 10.24 28.27
N LEU A 311 -22.66 10.99 28.42
CA LEU A 311 -22.30 12.11 27.55
C LEU A 311 -21.51 11.61 26.33
N ALA A 312 -20.51 10.78 26.56
CA ALA A 312 -19.65 10.22 25.52
C ALA A 312 -19.02 8.91 25.98
N CYS A 313 -18.60 8.07 25.03
CA CYS A 313 -17.77 6.89 25.32
C CYS A 313 -16.76 6.63 24.22
N ALA A 314 -15.66 5.97 24.59
CA ALA A 314 -14.63 5.55 23.67
C ALA A 314 -14.11 4.17 24.06
N LYS A 315 -13.93 3.30 23.07
CA LYS A 315 -13.29 1.99 23.27
C LYS A 315 -11.84 2.18 23.67
N ILE A 316 -11.42 1.52 24.75
CA ILE A 316 -10.03 1.47 25.22
C ILE A 316 -9.28 0.50 24.31
N ARG A 317 -8.19 0.94 23.69
CA ARG A 317 -7.41 0.16 22.72
C ARG A 317 -5.94 0.20 23.08
N GLU A 318 -5.26 -0.93 22.95
CA GLU A 318 -3.80 -0.95 23.06
C GLU A 318 -3.15 -0.08 21.98
N VAL A 319 -2.18 0.74 22.38
CA VAL A 319 -1.34 1.53 21.49
C VAL A 319 -0.09 0.70 21.19
N HIS A 320 -0.06 0.10 20.01
CA HIS A 320 1.13 -0.61 19.57
C HIS A 320 2.22 0.37 19.08
N PRO A 321 3.51 0.02 19.25
CA PRO A 321 4.61 0.84 18.73
C PRO A 321 4.47 1.13 17.23
N ALA A 322 4.63 2.39 16.83
CA ALA A 322 4.70 2.77 15.44
C ALA A 322 6.06 2.34 14.88
N VAL A 323 6.03 1.48 13.86
CA VAL A 323 7.24 1.02 13.17
C VAL A 323 7.15 1.39 11.70
N LEU A 324 8.16 2.11 11.20
CA LEU A 324 8.35 2.40 9.79
C LEU A 324 9.62 1.73 9.29
N LYS A 325 9.59 1.10 8.11
CA LYS A 325 10.78 0.61 7.44
C LYS A 325 10.93 1.19 6.04
N ALA A 326 12.15 1.56 5.68
CA ALA A 326 12.55 1.88 4.31
C ALA A 326 13.44 0.76 3.78
N LEU A 327 12.99 0.08 2.72
CA LEU A 327 13.78 -0.93 2.01
C LEU A 327 14.63 -0.24 0.94
N ILE A 328 15.93 -0.46 0.96
CA ILE A 328 16.88 0.03 -0.04
C ILE A 328 17.37 -1.17 -0.86
N GLN A 329 17.24 -1.08 -2.18
CA GLN A 329 17.69 -2.09 -3.15
C GLN A 329 18.07 -1.40 -4.47
N SER A 330 19.03 -0.48 -4.41
CA SER A 330 19.44 0.33 -5.56
C SER A 330 20.94 0.63 -5.59
N ASP A 331 21.51 0.72 -6.79
CA ASP A 331 22.92 1.01 -7.07
C ASP A 331 23.93 0.18 -6.24
N GLY A 332 23.62 -1.10 -6.03
CA GLY A 332 24.47 -2.02 -5.26
C GLY A 332 24.47 -1.82 -3.75
N VAL A 333 23.52 -1.05 -3.21
CA VAL A 333 23.25 -0.96 -1.77
C VAL A 333 21.94 -1.67 -1.45
N LYS A 334 21.99 -2.62 -0.51
CA LYS A 334 20.80 -3.34 -0.05
C LYS A 334 20.69 -3.43 1.46
N GLY A 335 19.46 -3.35 1.97
CA GLY A 335 19.13 -3.54 3.37
C GLY A 335 17.91 -2.73 3.79
N GLU A 336 17.73 -2.54 5.09
CA GLU A 336 16.58 -1.82 5.64
C GLU A 336 16.98 -0.79 6.69
N ILE A 337 16.22 0.30 6.75
CA ILE A 337 16.25 1.28 7.83
C ILE A 337 14.94 1.15 8.59
N THR A 338 14.99 1.00 9.91
CA THR A 338 13.83 0.88 10.78
C THR A 338 13.74 2.08 11.72
N LEU A 339 12.58 2.74 11.74
CA LEU A 339 12.22 3.78 12.69
C LEU A 339 11.15 3.22 13.61
N SER A 340 11.30 3.35 14.93
CA SER A 340 10.33 2.85 15.90
C SER A 340 10.08 3.85 17.02
N GLN A 341 8.82 4.11 17.33
CA GLN A 341 8.39 4.99 18.41
C GLN A 341 7.30 4.29 19.22
N ARG A 342 7.55 4.06 20.52
CA ARG A 342 6.66 3.28 21.39
C ARG A 342 5.32 3.97 21.60
N SER A 343 5.34 5.23 22.04
CA SER A 343 4.17 6.09 22.17
C SER A 343 4.49 7.51 21.69
N PRO A 344 3.49 8.40 21.52
CA PRO A 344 3.72 9.82 21.24
C PRO A 344 4.59 10.55 22.28
N SER A 345 4.74 9.98 23.48
CA SER A 345 5.57 10.53 24.56
C SER A 345 6.96 9.90 24.71
N ASP A 346 7.34 9.03 23.77
CA ASP A 346 8.66 8.39 23.72
C ASP A 346 9.52 8.90 22.56
N PRO A 347 10.86 8.85 22.67
CA PRO A 347 11.75 9.16 21.56
C PRO A 347 11.57 8.18 20.39
N THR A 348 11.91 8.64 19.18
CA THR A 348 11.98 7.79 18.00
C THR A 348 13.36 7.16 17.90
N TRP A 349 13.41 5.84 17.76
CA TRP A 349 14.63 5.09 17.54
C TRP A 349 14.83 4.80 16.06
N ILE A 350 16.05 4.95 15.57
CA ILE A 350 16.45 4.78 14.17
C ILE A 350 17.54 3.72 14.14
N ARG A 351 17.31 2.62 13.42
CA ARG A 351 18.26 1.53 13.22
C ARG A 351 18.55 1.39 11.73
N ILE A 352 19.80 1.56 11.33
CA ILE A 352 20.25 1.40 9.95
C ILE A 352 20.93 0.03 9.83
N ASN A 353 20.50 -0.77 8.86
CA ASN A 353 21.13 -2.05 8.53
C ASN A 353 21.27 -2.17 7.01
N LEU A 354 22.38 -1.66 6.48
CA LEU A 354 22.67 -1.62 5.06
C LEU A 354 23.99 -2.32 4.74
N THR A 355 24.06 -2.86 3.52
CA THR A 355 25.24 -3.52 2.98
C THR A 355 25.49 -3.06 1.55
N ALA A 356 26.73 -2.74 1.23
CA ALA A 356 27.15 -2.45 -0.13
C ALA A 356 27.64 -3.75 -0.81
N THR A 357 26.85 -4.29 -1.72
CA THR A 357 27.13 -5.56 -2.40
C THR A 357 28.23 -5.41 -3.45
N ASN A 358 28.33 -4.23 -4.04
CA ASN A 358 29.35 -3.92 -5.05
C ASN A 358 30.76 -3.84 -4.47
N ASP A 359 30.94 -3.56 -3.17
CA ASP A 359 32.26 -3.36 -2.55
C ASP A 359 33.10 -4.63 -2.63
N LYS A 360 32.49 -5.79 -2.38
CA LYS A 360 33.15 -7.09 -2.46
C LYS A 360 33.60 -7.44 -3.88
N PHE A 361 32.91 -6.93 -4.89
CA PHE A 361 33.18 -7.23 -6.29
C PHE A 361 34.14 -6.22 -6.96
N THR A 362 34.01 -4.95 -6.60
CA THR A 362 34.78 -3.84 -7.19
C THR A 362 36.02 -3.45 -6.40
N GLY A 363 36.14 -3.90 -5.14
CA GLY A 363 37.22 -3.53 -4.22
C GLY A 363 37.18 -2.06 -3.78
N ARG A 364 36.14 -1.30 -4.16
CA ARG A 364 35.95 0.10 -3.78
C ARG A 364 34.89 0.19 -2.69
N VAL A 365 35.21 0.89 -1.60
CA VAL A 365 34.27 1.12 -0.51
C VAL A 365 33.24 2.15 -0.96
N THR A 366 31.97 1.78 -0.96
CA THR A 366 30.87 2.67 -1.28
C THR A 366 30.57 3.55 -0.07
N LYS A 367 30.64 4.87 -0.26
CA LYS A 367 30.42 5.87 0.78
C LYS A 367 29.21 6.75 0.47
N THR A 368 28.58 7.25 1.51
CA THR A 368 27.55 8.28 1.45
C THR A 368 28.03 9.54 2.15
N SER A 369 27.64 10.71 1.63
CA SER A 369 27.98 12.01 2.23
C SER A 369 26.96 12.48 3.26
N ALA A 370 25.69 12.08 3.13
CA ALA A 370 24.63 12.38 4.09
C ALA A 370 23.42 11.45 3.90
N TYR A 371 22.56 11.38 4.91
CA TYR A 371 21.24 10.77 4.82
C TYR A 371 20.17 11.66 5.46
N LYS A 372 19.03 11.81 4.77
CA LYS A 372 17.95 12.73 5.13
C LYS A 372 16.58 12.11 4.83
N ILE A 373 15.52 12.67 5.40
CA ILE A 373 14.12 12.37 5.05
C ILE A 373 13.57 13.54 4.25
N HIS A 374 13.01 13.27 3.08
CA HIS A 374 12.41 14.31 2.24
C HIS A 374 10.89 14.38 2.40
N GLU A 375 10.28 15.43 1.88
CA GLU A 375 8.85 15.69 2.01
C GLU A 375 7.96 14.65 1.33
N LEU A 376 8.37 14.09 0.19
CA LEU A 376 7.51 13.25 -0.65
C LEU A 376 8.07 11.83 -0.79
N PRO A 377 7.19 10.81 -0.92
CA PRO A 377 7.63 9.48 -1.35
C PRO A 377 8.30 9.54 -2.73
N PRO A 378 9.20 8.59 -3.05
CA PRO A 378 9.70 8.43 -4.40
C PRO A 378 8.54 8.22 -5.37
N VAL A 379 8.59 8.89 -6.52
CA VAL A 379 7.55 8.74 -7.55
C VAL A 379 7.53 7.28 -8.02
N PRO A 380 6.36 6.61 -8.07
CA PRO A 380 6.23 5.29 -8.67
C PRO A 380 6.83 5.31 -10.07
N LEU A 381 7.62 4.30 -10.45
CA LEU A 381 8.37 4.26 -11.71
C LEU A 381 7.53 4.78 -12.89
N PRO A 382 7.78 6.01 -13.39
CA PRO A 382 6.98 6.57 -14.46
C PRO A 382 7.24 5.81 -15.75
N SER A 383 6.18 5.73 -16.55
CA SER A 383 6.17 5.20 -17.91
C SER A 383 7.31 5.78 -18.75
N ILE A 384 8.07 4.88 -19.38
CA ILE A 384 8.93 5.04 -20.57
C ILE A 384 9.92 6.25 -20.53
N ASN A 385 11.21 5.91 -20.52
CA ASN A 385 12.33 6.72 -21.01
C ASN A 385 13.19 7.58 -20.06
N VAL A 386 13.42 7.19 -18.80
CA VAL A 386 14.46 7.92 -18.05
C VAL A 386 15.32 7.06 -17.12
N LYS A 387 16.64 7.08 -17.37
CA LYS A 387 17.70 6.82 -16.38
C LYS A 387 17.78 7.94 -15.33
N GLU A 388 16.67 8.62 -15.05
CA GLU A 388 16.64 9.68 -14.03
C GLU A 388 16.56 9.02 -12.66
N ASN A 389 17.36 9.53 -11.75
CA ASN A 389 17.29 9.11 -10.38
C ASN A 389 15.94 9.55 -9.79
N HIS A 390 15.04 8.59 -9.58
CA HIS A 390 13.72 8.84 -8.98
C HIS A 390 13.77 9.49 -7.59
N CYS A 391 14.91 9.41 -6.90
CA CYS A 391 15.13 10.11 -5.63
C CYS A 391 15.17 11.62 -5.77
N LEU A 392 15.44 12.16 -6.97
CA LEU A 392 15.38 13.60 -7.25
C LEU A 392 13.95 14.15 -7.18
N LYS A 393 12.92 13.29 -7.33
CA LYS A 393 11.50 13.68 -7.32
C LYS A 393 10.86 13.56 -5.93
N THR A 394 11.66 13.46 -4.87
CA THR A 394 11.18 13.33 -3.49
C THR A 394 10.97 14.68 -2.79
N GLY A 395 11.23 15.80 -3.48
CA GLY A 395 11.11 17.14 -2.90
C GLY A 395 12.34 17.53 -2.08
N SER A 396 12.20 18.57 -1.26
CA SER A 396 13.21 19.04 -0.29
C SER A 396 13.25 18.16 0.96
N VAL A 397 14.29 18.36 1.78
CA VAL A 397 14.37 17.82 3.14
C VAL A 397 13.13 18.26 3.92
N PHE A 398 12.49 17.33 4.62
CA PHE A 398 11.28 17.62 5.38
C PHE A 398 11.58 18.62 6.52
N ASN A 399 11.14 19.86 6.35
CA ASN A 399 11.45 20.97 7.25
C ASN A 399 10.19 21.78 7.62
N PRO A 400 9.24 21.20 8.38
CA PRO A 400 8.03 21.90 8.78
C PRO A 400 8.28 23.15 9.64
N SER A 401 9.41 23.21 10.35
CA SER A 401 9.81 24.35 11.20
C SER A 401 10.57 25.44 10.45
N ASN A 402 10.79 25.31 9.13
CA ASN A 402 11.52 26.27 8.29
C ASN A 402 12.91 26.67 8.83
N ILE A 403 13.60 25.75 9.50
CA ILE A 403 14.94 25.96 10.07
C ILE A 403 15.97 26.15 8.96
N GLN A 404 16.83 27.15 9.07
CA GLN A 404 17.91 27.40 8.12
C GLN A 404 19.19 26.63 8.51
N GLU A 405 20.00 26.21 7.52
CA GLU A 405 21.19 25.38 7.78
C GLU A 405 22.28 26.07 8.63
N ASP A 406 22.30 27.40 8.67
CA ASP A 406 23.23 28.21 9.46
C ASP A 406 22.87 28.30 10.96
N GLN A 407 21.68 27.85 11.35
CA GLN A 407 21.18 27.86 12.74
C GLN A 407 21.55 26.59 13.53
N ALA A 408 22.18 25.61 12.89
CA ALA A 408 22.58 24.33 13.47
C ALA A 408 23.56 24.51 14.64
N SER A 409 23.15 24.15 15.86
CA SER A 409 23.91 24.43 17.09
C SER A 409 23.81 23.30 18.13
N GLY A 410 24.30 22.10 17.78
CA GLY A 410 24.61 21.05 18.76
C GLY A 410 23.43 20.30 19.40
N SER A 411 22.18 20.64 19.06
CA SER A 411 20.98 19.94 19.53
C SER A 411 19.98 19.68 18.39
N GLN A 412 19.11 18.69 18.55
CA GLN A 412 18.25 18.17 17.47
C GLN A 412 17.17 19.16 16.98
N ASP A 413 16.74 20.08 17.84
CA ASP A 413 15.79 21.17 17.54
C ASP A 413 16.32 22.20 16.55
N THR A 414 17.64 22.28 16.39
CA THR A 414 18.31 23.25 15.52
C THR A 414 18.48 22.76 14.09
N TYR A 415 17.99 21.56 13.78
CA TYR A 415 18.02 20.96 12.45
C TYR A 415 16.60 20.72 11.94
N ALA A 416 16.43 20.81 10.62
CA ALA A 416 15.19 20.36 9.98
C ALA A 416 14.82 18.95 10.44
N VAL A 417 13.52 18.67 10.62
CA VAL A 417 13.02 17.37 11.09
C VAL A 417 13.64 16.19 10.30
N GLY A 418 13.77 16.34 8.99
CA GLY A 418 14.36 15.35 8.10
C GLY A 418 15.89 15.34 7.99
N ASP A 419 16.64 16.29 8.56
CA ASP A 419 18.11 16.31 8.46
C ASP A 419 18.77 15.41 9.52
N LEU A 420 18.66 14.10 9.32
CA LEU A 420 19.18 13.11 10.26
C LEU A 420 20.71 13.10 10.34
N ASN A 421 21.39 13.36 9.22
CA ASN A 421 22.85 13.43 9.21
C ASN A 421 23.36 14.53 10.12
N GLY A 422 22.80 15.75 10.00
CA GLY A 422 23.15 16.86 10.87
C GLY A 422 22.88 16.56 12.35
N LYS A 423 21.75 15.90 12.64
CA LYS A 423 21.35 15.53 14.01
C LYS A 423 22.21 14.44 14.66
N HIS A 424 22.67 13.45 13.89
CA HIS A 424 23.34 12.26 14.46
C HIS A 424 24.87 12.35 14.48
N ASN A 425 25.50 13.01 13.50
CA ASN A 425 26.95 13.06 13.34
C ASN A 425 27.38 14.46 12.93
N MET A 426 27.73 15.28 13.93
CA MET A 426 28.01 16.72 13.84
C MET A 426 29.23 17.13 12.97
N TRP A 427 29.74 16.26 12.08
CA TRP A 427 30.93 16.52 11.26
C TRP A 427 30.81 15.97 9.82
N ARG A 428 31.19 16.81 8.85
CA ARG A 428 31.09 16.59 7.38
C ARG A 428 32.12 15.58 6.85
N GLN A 429 32.05 14.31 7.24
CA GLN A 429 32.87 13.25 6.63
C GLN A 429 31.99 12.20 5.95
N GLU A 430 32.44 11.72 4.78
CA GLU A 430 31.79 10.60 4.10
C GLU A 430 31.95 9.33 4.92
N GLN A 431 30.83 8.62 5.14
CA GLN A 431 30.79 7.38 5.92
C GLN A 431 30.51 6.19 5.02
N SER A 432 31.13 5.06 5.35
CA SER A 432 30.79 3.76 4.79
C SER A 432 29.51 3.22 5.43
N PHE A 433 28.78 2.36 4.72
CA PHE A 433 27.58 1.73 5.28
C PHE A 433 27.85 0.84 6.50
N ALA A 434 29.08 0.33 6.66
CA ALA A 434 29.46 -0.43 7.84
C ALA A 434 29.54 0.46 9.10
N GLU A 435 30.02 1.70 8.97
CA GLU A 435 30.10 2.67 10.07
C GLU A 435 28.72 3.22 10.46
N LEU A 436 27.78 3.26 9.50
CA LEU A 436 26.40 3.70 9.70
C LEU A 436 25.50 2.68 10.40
N ASN A 437 25.91 1.40 10.47
CA ASN A 437 25.11 0.33 11.06
C ASN A 437 25.08 0.44 12.59
N ASN A 438 24.36 1.44 13.09
CA ASN A 438 24.18 1.76 14.50
C ASN A 438 22.71 2.12 14.78
N GLN A 439 22.41 2.32 16.07
CA GLN A 439 21.11 2.76 16.55
C GLN A 439 21.22 4.16 17.14
N HIS A 440 20.31 5.05 16.75
CA HIS A 440 20.23 6.44 17.20
C HIS A 440 18.83 6.73 17.76
N TRP A 441 18.72 7.70 18.66
CA TRP A 441 17.45 8.23 19.15
C TRP A 441 17.26 9.68 18.70
N ASP A 442 16.03 10.07 18.38
CA ASP A 442 15.66 11.43 17.96
C ASP A 442 14.32 11.83 18.57
N ILE A 443 14.31 12.93 19.33
CA ILE A 443 13.10 13.47 19.97
C ILE A 443 12.39 14.53 19.09
N TYR A 444 12.93 14.85 17.92
CA TYR A 444 12.37 15.74 16.89
C TYR A 444 12.07 14.99 15.58
N LEU A 445 11.81 13.69 15.66
CA LEU A 445 11.42 12.85 14.52
C LEU A 445 10.09 12.11 14.80
N PRO A 446 8.94 12.79 14.77
CA PRO A 446 7.65 12.19 15.10
C PRO A 446 7.24 11.09 14.10
N LEU A 447 6.70 9.98 14.61
CA LEU A 447 6.01 8.94 13.81
C LEU A 447 4.48 9.05 13.90
N TYR A 448 3.97 9.90 14.78
CA TYR A 448 2.55 10.18 15.00
C TYR A 448 2.24 11.66 14.79
N GLY A 449 1.01 11.96 14.37
CA GLY A 449 0.51 13.32 14.29
C GLY A 449 0.86 14.05 12.99
N HIS A 450 0.55 15.33 12.94
CA HIS A 450 0.61 16.17 11.73
C HIS A 450 2.01 16.18 11.08
N HIS A 451 3.08 16.15 11.88
CA HIS A 451 4.46 16.16 11.39
C HIS A 451 5.06 14.75 11.19
N SER A 452 4.25 13.69 11.24
CA SER A 452 4.74 12.32 11.05
C SER A 452 5.56 12.16 9.76
N VAL A 453 6.66 11.40 9.85
CA VAL A 453 7.48 11.02 8.69
C VAL A 453 6.99 9.76 7.97
N ALA A 454 5.83 9.21 8.37
CA ALA A 454 5.21 8.08 7.67
C ALA A 454 4.98 8.40 6.18
N HIS A 455 5.20 7.40 5.32
CA HIS A 455 5.07 7.50 3.85
C HIS A 455 6.03 8.45 3.13
N ARG A 456 6.89 9.18 3.83
CA ARG A 456 7.96 10.00 3.24
C ARG A 456 9.13 9.15 2.75
N SER A 457 10.10 9.74 2.07
CA SER A 457 11.29 9.04 1.58
C SER A 457 12.47 9.20 2.54
N PHE A 458 13.21 8.12 2.75
CA PHE A 458 14.55 8.14 3.33
C PHE A 458 15.55 8.17 2.19
N VAL A 459 16.44 9.15 2.16
CA VAL A 459 17.30 9.48 1.02
C VAL A 459 18.75 9.57 1.46
N PHE A 460 19.63 8.86 0.76
CA PHE A 460 21.08 9.01 0.88
C PHE A 460 21.61 9.91 -0.22
N TYR A 461 22.63 10.68 0.13
CA TYR A 461 23.32 11.61 -0.74
C TYR A 461 24.71 11.08 -1.10
N ARG A 462 25.18 11.51 -2.26
CA ARG A 462 26.53 11.23 -2.74
C ARG A 462 27.13 12.50 -3.35
N ARG A 463 28.43 12.70 -3.14
CA ARG A 463 29.17 13.84 -3.70
C ARG A 463 29.24 13.76 -5.21
N ASN A 464 28.81 14.82 -5.89
CA ASN A 464 28.83 14.85 -7.34
C ASN A 464 30.22 15.29 -7.88
N ASN A 465 31.00 14.33 -8.38
CA ASN A 465 32.33 14.59 -8.93
C ASN A 465 32.32 15.11 -10.39
N SER A 466 31.15 15.29 -11.02
CA SER A 466 31.03 15.72 -12.43
C SER A 466 30.96 17.24 -12.64
N LEU A 467 30.97 18.04 -11.56
CA LEU A 467 31.04 19.50 -11.63
C LEU A 467 32.51 19.92 -11.50
N SER A 468 33.06 20.50 -12.57
CA SER A 468 34.43 21.00 -12.58
C SER A 468 34.68 21.96 -11.42
N ALA A 469 35.87 21.82 -10.82
CA ALA A 469 36.35 22.51 -9.63
C ALA A 469 36.55 24.02 -9.83
N SER A 470 35.47 24.78 -10.03
CA SER A 470 35.49 26.25 -10.06
C SER A 470 34.48 26.91 -9.12
N SER A 471 33.78 26.15 -8.27
CA SER A 471 33.10 26.69 -7.10
C SER A 471 33.39 25.81 -5.89
N ALA A 472 33.71 26.43 -4.75
CA ALA A 472 34.10 25.75 -3.51
C ALA A 472 32.95 24.95 -2.83
N ASN A 473 31.88 24.62 -3.57
CA ASN A 473 30.74 23.83 -3.10
C ASN A 473 30.51 22.64 -4.05
N SER A 474 31.17 21.51 -3.80
CA SER A 474 30.78 20.25 -4.43
C SER A 474 29.39 19.86 -3.91
N ALA A 475 28.33 20.15 -4.66
CA ALA A 475 26.95 19.91 -4.22
C ALA A 475 26.68 18.40 -4.09
N ASP A 476 26.38 17.94 -2.88
CA ASP A 476 25.84 16.60 -2.64
C ASP A 476 24.48 16.46 -3.33
N ALA A 477 24.26 15.34 -4.01
CA ALA A 477 23.01 15.07 -4.72
C ALA A 477 22.30 13.82 -4.16
N PRO A 478 20.94 13.80 -4.14
CA PRO A 478 20.18 12.59 -3.86
C PRO A 478 20.65 11.44 -4.74
N TRP A 479 20.90 10.28 -4.13
CA TRP A 479 21.52 9.13 -4.79
C TRP A 479 20.65 7.88 -4.72
N ILE A 480 20.36 7.36 -3.53
CA ILE A 480 19.49 6.20 -3.33
C ILE A 480 18.43 6.51 -2.28
N CYS A 481 17.24 5.92 -2.41
CA CYS A 481 16.13 6.23 -1.52
C CYS A 481 15.12 5.09 -1.41
N GLY A 482 14.38 5.10 -0.31
CA GLY A 482 13.29 4.17 -0.03
C GLY A 482 12.13 4.87 0.67
N LYS A 483 10.92 4.35 0.52
CA LYS A 483 9.73 4.89 1.18
C LYS A 483 9.57 4.30 2.58
N LEU A 484 9.31 5.16 3.57
CA LEU A 484 8.99 4.78 4.95
C LEU A 484 7.58 4.15 5.02
N THR A 485 7.53 2.82 5.09
CA THR A 485 6.30 2.02 5.08
C THR A 485 5.99 1.49 6.47
N ARG A 486 4.72 1.44 6.88
CA ARG A 486 4.30 0.93 8.20
C ARG A 486 4.42 -0.60 8.32
N TYR A 487 4.95 -1.06 9.45
CA TYR A 487 5.06 -2.48 9.84
C TYR A 487 4.38 -2.75 11.18
N THR A 488 4.01 -4.01 11.39
CA THR A 488 3.28 -4.44 12.60
C THR A 488 4.16 -4.50 13.85
N ALA A 489 5.45 -4.79 13.70
CA ALA A 489 6.43 -4.76 14.78
C ALA A 489 7.85 -4.60 14.22
N VAL A 490 8.83 -4.39 15.09
CA VAL A 490 10.25 -4.22 14.73
C VAL A 490 10.82 -5.52 14.14
N ASP A 491 10.61 -6.64 14.84
CA ASP A 491 11.18 -7.95 14.48
C ASP A 491 10.30 -8.77 13.56
N ARG A 492 9.04 -8.36 13.36
CA ARG A 492 8.11 -9.03 12.44
C ARG A 492 8.17 -8.36 11.07
N GLY A 493 8.57 -9.12 10.05
CA GLY A 493 8.64 -8.65 8.65
C GLY A 493 7.29 -8.36 7.98
N TRP A 494 6.17 -8.41 8.71
CA TRP A 494 4.83 -8.22 8.14
C TRP A 494 4.48 -6.73 8.05
N LYS A 495 4.26 -6.25 6.82
CA LYS A 495 3.71 -4.92 6.54
C LYS A 495 2.36 -4.77 7.21
N THR A 496 2.08 -3.59 7.76
CA THR A 496 0.75 -3.27 8.28
C THR A 496 -0.25 -3.27 7.11
N PRO A 497 -1.37 -3.99 7.19
CA PRO A 497 -2.41 -3.90 6.18
C PRO A 497 -2.91 -2.45 6.06
N ILE A 498 -2.81 -1.86 4.88
CA ILE A 498 -3.25 -0.48 4.61
C ILE A 498 -4.50 -0.52 3.74
N PHE A 499 -5.53 0.21 4.13
CA PHE A 499 -6.64 0.55 3.26
C PHE A 499 -6.30 1.84 2.49
N THR A 500 -6.52 1.83 1.18
CA THR A 500 -6.21 2.97 0.31
C THR A 500 -7.49 3.44 -0.36
N ALA A 501 -7.78 4.73 -0.25
CA ALA A 501 -8.84 5.39 -1.02
C ALA A 501 -8.23 6.36 -2.04
N GLY A 502 -8.95 6.63 -3.12
CA GLY A 502 -8.49 7.50 -4.20
C GLY A 502 -9.60 8.40 -4.72
N VAL A 503 -9.20 9.55 -5.23
CA VAL A 503 -10.03 10.49 -5.98
C VAL A 503 -9.31 10.79 -7.28
N VAL A 504 -10.00 10.64 -8.41
CA VAL A 504 -9.45 11.01 -9.73
C VAL A 504 -10.30 12.12 -10.31
N PHE A 505 -9.67 13.27 -10.51
CA PHE A 505 -10.25 14.40 -11.23
C PHE A 505 -10.01 14.22 -12.72
N ARG A 506 -11.05 14.47 -13.52
CA ARG A 506 -11.03 14.30 -14.98
C ARG A 506 -11.39 15.58 -15.73
N TYR A 507 -12.10 16.50 -15.09
CA TYR A 507 -12.52 17.78 -15.65
C TYR A 507 -12.97 18.75 -14.54
N PRO A 508 -12.77 20.08 -14.69
CA PRO A 508 -11.84 20.71 -15.63
C PRO A 508 -10.39 20.51 -15.22
N THR A 509 -10.13 20.06 -13.99
CA THR A 509 -8.80 19.70 -13.49
C THR A 509 -8.60 18.20 -13.66
N VAL A 510 -7.38 17.80 -14.01
CA VAL A 510 -6.97 16.39 -14.04
C VAL A 510 -5.92 16.12 -12.98
N GLY A 511 -6.02 14.96 -12.35
CA GLY A 511 -5.06 14.53 -11.34
C GLY A 511 -5.67 13.58 -10.32
N ARG A 512 -4.91 13.27 -9.27
CA ARG A 512 -5.29 12.26 -8.28
C ARG A 512 -4.94 12.70 -6.86
N VAL A 513 -5.81 12.34 -5.92
CA VAL A 513 -5.54 12.41 -4.47
C VAL A 513 -5.71 11.03 -3.89
N ILE A 514 -4.80 10.61 -3.01
CA ILE A 514 -4.75 9.27 -2.42
C ILE A 514 -4.79 9.42 -0.90
N PHE A 515 -5.65 8.65 -0.24
CA PHE A 515 -5.73 8.56 1.21
C PHE A 515 -5.29 7.17 1.65
N ARG A 516 -4.48 7.08 2.70
CA ARG A 516 -3.95 5.81 3.21
C ARG A 516 -4.10 5.76 4.73
N GLN A 517 -4.74 4.71 5.22
CA GLN A 517 -4.92 4.47 6.66
C GLN A 517 -4.72 2.98 6.93
N PRO A 518 -4.12 2.58 8.07
CA PRO A 518 -4.19 1.20 8.55
C PRO A 518 -5.60 0.63 8.47
N ARG A 519 -5.72 -0.57 7.88
CA ARG A 519 -7.01 -1.21 7.60
C ARG A 519 -7.74 -1.50 8.91
N ASP A 520 -9.03 -1.20 8.94
CA ASP A 520 -9.93 -1.44 10.08
C ASP A 520 -9.53 -0.68 11.38
N GLN A 521 -8.72 0.39 11.25
CA GLN A 521 -8.25 1.21 12.37
C GLN A 521 -8.54 2.72 12.14
N PRO A 522 -9.81 3.16 12.17
CA PRO A 522 -10.20 4.53 11.83
C PRO A 522 -9.67 5.64 12.75
N TRP A 523 -9.15 5.28 13.94
CA TRP A 523 -8.59 6.23 14.92
C TRP A 523 -7.13 6.62 14.66
N THR A 524 -6.47 5.94 13.72
CA THR A 524 -5.06 6.16 13.36
C THR A 524 -4.90 7.25 12.30
N ASP A 525 -3.67 7.77 12.18
CA ASP A 525 -3.33 8.80 11.19
C ASP A 525 -3.62 8.36 9.74
N THR A 526 -4.28 9.23 8.99
CA THR A 526 -4.49 9.08 7.54
C THR A 526 -3.47 9.93 6.80
N THR A 527 -2.66 9.28 5.95
CA THR A 527 -1.78 9.98 5.02
C THR A 527 -2.54 10.38 3.77
N ILE A 528 -2.45 11.65 3.40
CA ILE A 528 -3.04 12.23 2.19
C ILE A 528 -1.92 12.58 1.22
N ILE A 529 -1.94 12.00 0.03
CA ILE A 529 -0.97 12.26 -1.04
C ILE A 529 -1.73 12.95 -2.18
N VAL A 530 -1.42 14.22 -2.39
CA VAL A 530 -1.87 14.95 -3.58
C VAL A 530 -0.81 14.71 -4.65
N GLU A 531 -1.22 14.07 -5.75
CA GLU A 531 -0.37 13.90 -6.93
C GLU A 531 -0.53 15.08 -7.88
N THR A 532 0.03 14.97 -9.08
CA THR A 532 -0.01 16.05 -10.09
C THR A 532 -1.45 16.51 -10.37
N LEU A 533 -1.74 17.78 -10.08
CA LEU A 533 -2.99 18.48 -10.43
C LEU A 533 -2.71 19.49 -11.55
N VAL A 534 -3.37 19.33 -12.70
CA VAL A 534 -3.19 20.20 -13.87
C VAL A 534 -4.53 20.63 -14.40
N HIS A 535 -4.64 21.89 -14.85
CA HIS A 535 -5.81 22.33 -15.62
C HIS A 535 -5.93 21.51 -16.91
N GLY A 536 -7.13 21.03 -17.17
CA GLY A 536 -7.47 20.00 -18.16
C GLY A 536 -8.32 20.48 -19.33
N ASP A 537 -8.98 21.63 -19.19
CA ASP A 537 -9.94 22.18 -20.14
C ASP A 537 -9.31 23.01 -21.27
N GLY A 538 -8.05 23.43 -21.10
CA GLY A 538 -7.29 24.20 -22.10
C GLY A 538 -7.36 25.72 -21.93
N THR A 539 -8.16 26.26 -21.00
CA THR A 539 -8.23 27.72 -20.80
C THR A 539 -7.06 28.27 -19.99
N SER A 540 -6.57 27.48 -19.03
CA SER A 540 -5.67 27.94 -17.99
C SER A 540 -4.28 27.35 -18.18
N VAL A 541 -3.46 28.03 -18.98
CA VAL A 541 -2.05 27.68 -19.20
C VAL A 541 -1.15 28.15 -18.05
N ASN A 542 -1.64 29.11 -17.26
CA ASN A 542 -0.94 29.65 -16.10
C ASN A 542 -1.23 28.83 -14.84
N ASN A 543 -0.25 28.78 -13.93
CA ASN A 543 -0.41 28.14 -12.63
C ASN A 543 -1.36 28.97 -11.75
N THR A 544 -2.19 28.30 -10.97
CA THR A 544 -3.12 28.91 -10.03
C THR A 544 -2.86 28.40 -8.61
N ALA A 545 -3.22 29.20 -7.61
CA ALA A 545 -2.95 28.94 -6.21
C ALA A 545 -4.18 29.30 -5.35
N ASN A 546 -4.08 29.00 -4.05
CA ASN A 546 -5.13 29.29 -3.07
C ASN A 546 -6.45 28.58 -3.38
N HIS A 547 -6.38 27.32 -3.82
CA HIS A 547 -7.56 26.48 -4.03
C HIS A 547 -7.97 25.82 -2.71
N ARG A 548 -9.17 26.16 -2.21
CA ARG A 548 -9.78 25.39 -1.12
C ARG A 548 -10.13 23.99 -1.63
N TRP A 549 -10.20 23.06 -0.71
CA TRP A 549 -10.56 21.68 -0.94
C TRP A 549 -11.22 21.13 0.32
N ALA A 550 -12.31 20.39 0.12
CA ALA A 550 -13.09 19.83 1.20
C ALA A 550 -13.82 18.55 0.77
N VAL A 551 -14.11 17.68 1.74
CA VAL A 551 -14.99 16.52 1.58
C VAL A 551 -16.43 16.93 1.87
N HIS A 552 -17.33 16.57 0.96
CA HIS A 552 -18.75 16.88 1.01
C HIS A 552 -19.60 15.64 1.24
N VAL A 553 -20.82 15.83 1.74
CA VAL A 553 -21.68 14.73 2.20
C VAL A 553 -22.05 13.75 1.08
N GLU A 554 -22.52 14.27 -0.06
CA GLU A 554 -23.15 13.47 -1.11
C GLU A 554 -22.13 12.95 -2.15
N PRO A 555 -22.40 11.81 -2.81
CA PRO A 555 -21.58 11.33 -3.92
C PRO A 555 -21.66 12.26 -5.15
N ARG A 556 -20.68 12.16 -6.06
CA ARG A 556 -20.57 13.05 -7.22
C ARG A 556 -21.80 12.92 -8.12
N GLY A 557 -22.56 14.00 -8.28
CA GLY A 557 -23.65 14.10 -9.25
C GLY A 557 -23.19 14.33 -10.69
N LYS A 558 -24.15 14.52 -11.60
CA LYS A 558 -23.90 14.82 -13.02
C LYS A 558 -23.62 16.30 -13.28
N ASP A 559 -23.76 17.17 -12.30
CA ASP A 559 -23.53 18.61 -12.42
C ASP A 559 -22.05 19.04 -12.46
N TYR A 560 -21.09 18.11 -12.40
CA TYR A 560 -19.66 18.42 -12.52
C TYR A 560 -19.26 19.08 -13.86
N TYR A 561 -20.05 18.89 -14.92
CA TYR A 561 -19.87 19.58 -16.21
C TYR A 561 -20.71 20.86 -16.33
N ASN A 562 -21.65 21.12 -15.41
CA ASN A 562 -22.46 22.34 -15.44
C ASN A 562 -21.60 23.54 -15.04
N TRP A 563 -21.34 24.45 -15.97
CA TRP A 563 -20.45 25.60 -15.72
C TRP A 563 -20.95 26.52 -14.61
N THR A 564 -22.25 26.82 -14.52
CA THR A 564 -22.80 27.79 -13.56
C THR A 564 -23.19 27.19 -12.22
N GLY A 565 -23.37 25.87 -12.18
CA GLY A 565 -23.82 25.13 -10.99
C GLY A 565 -22.96 23.91 -10.72
N ARG A 566 -21.64 24.07 -10.85
CA ARG A 566 -20.71 22.95 -10.79
C ARG A 566 -20.69 22.32 -9.40
N CYS A 567 -20.84 20.99 -9.32
CA CYS A 567 -20.67 20.20 -8.11
C CYS A 567 -21.57 20.60 -6.93
N LEU A 568 -22.65 21.35 -7.15
CA LEU A 568 -23.61 21.73 -6.11
C LEU A 568 -24.31 20.50 -5.49
N SER A 569 -24.49 19.44 -6.29
CA SER A 569 -25.06 18.15 -5.87
C SER A 569 -24.30 17.48 -4.73
N ALA A 570 -23.02 17.81 -4.51
CA ALA A 570 -22.23 17.27 -3.41
C ALA A 570 -22.76 17.69 -2.02
N GLY A 571 -23.60 18.73 -1.95
CA GLY A 571 -24.20 19.18 -0.69
C GLY A 571 -23.22 20.00 0.18
N PRO A 572 -23.44 20.07 1.51
CA PRO A 572 -22.57 20.80 2.44
C PRO A 572 -21.26 20.04 2.72
N ILE A 573 -20.31 20.73 3.36
CA ILE A 573 -19.08 20.12 3.88
C ILE A 573 -19.45 19.07 4.91
N TYR A 574 -18.74 17.94 4.88
CA TYR A 574 -19.03 16.80 5.73
C TYR A 574 -18.69 17.09 7.20
N ASN A 575 -19.71 17.04 8.07
CA ASN A 575 -19.59 17.36 9.50
C ASN A 575 -20.34 16.32 10.37
N PRO A 576 -19.85 15.06 10.47
CA PRO A 576 -20.52 14.02 11.24
C PRO A 576 -20.53 14.32 12.75
N TYR A 577 -19.53 15.06 13.24
CA TYR A 577 -19.38 15.39 14.66
C TYR A 577 -20.18 16.62 15.10
N LYS A 578 -20.95 17.22 14.18
CA LYS A 578 -21.81 18.39 14.42
C LYS A 578 -21.06 19.56 15.06
N VAL A 579 -19.81 19.76 14.65
CA VAL A 579 -18.98 20.87 15.13
C VAL A 579 -19.69 22.19 14.81
N THR A 580 -19.84 23.04 15.83
CA THR A 580 -20.47 24.35 15.68
C THR A 580 -19.58 25.25 14.82
N TYR A 581 -20.13 25.79 13.73
CA TYR A 581 -19.39 26.63 12.79
C TYR A 581 -20.28 27.81 12.37
N ASP A 582 -19.88 29.04 12.72
CA ASP A 582 -20.50 30.26 12.19
C ASP A 582 -19.52 30.93 11.21
N PRO A 583 -19.83 30.96 9.89
CA PRO A 583 -19.00 31.64 8.90
C PRO A 583 -18.88 33.17 9.11
N LYS A 584 -19.67 33.76 10.01
CA LYS A 584 -19.61 35.20 10.34
C LYS A 584 -18.69 35.51 11.54
N GLU A 585 -18.29 34.51 12.32
CA GLU A 585 -17.32 34.71 13.41
C GLU A 585 -15.90 34.73 12.84
N SER A 586 -15.20 35.86 13.00
CA SER A 586 -13.82 36.02 12.55
C SER A 586 -12.80 35.19 13.34
N ASP A 587 -13.17 34.75 14.55
CA ASP A 587 -12.34 33.99 15.50
C ASP A 587 -12.77 32.51 15.58
N SER A 588 -13.00 31.86 14.44
CA SER A 588 -13.22 30.40 14.44
C SER A 588 -11.98 29.68 14.99
N PRO A 589 -12.11 28.81 16.02
CA PRO A 589 -10.99 28.07 16.58
C PRO A 589 -10.44 26.98 15.64
N CYS A 590 -11.10 26.71 14.50
CA CYS A 590 -10.62 25.74 13.51
C CYS A 590 -9.30 26.18 12.87
N SER A 591 -8.25 25.39 13.09
CA SER A 591 -6.93 25.57 12.49
C SER A 591 -6.16 24.25 12.46
N SER A 592 -4.98 24.24 11.83
CA SER A 592 -4.05 23.10 11.87
C SER A 592 -3.61 22.75 13.30
N SER A 593 -3.52 23.73 14.20
CA SER A 593 -3.17 23.55 15.61
C SER A 593 -4.33 22.99 16.43
N TYR A 594 -5.58 23.26 16.03
CA TYR A 594 -6.79 22.85 16.72
C TYR A 594 -7.77 22.15 15.76
N PRO A 595 -7.40 20.97 15.21
CA PRO A 595 -8.18 20.30 14.18
C PRO A 595 -9.53 19.76 14.67
N GLY A 596 -9.72 19.60 15.99
CA GLY A 596 -10.98 19.13 16.59
C GLY A 596 -12.14 20.11 16.43
N PHE A 597 -11.88 21.39 16.14
CA PHE A 597 -12.89 22.43 15.90
C PHE A 597 -13.20 22.63 14.42
N CYS A 598 -12.55 21.86 13.56
CA CYS A 598 -12.84 21.89 12.14
C CYS A 598 -13.95 20.88 11.82
N GLN A 599 -14.83 21.27 10.89
CA GLN A 599 -15.68 20.28 10.22
C GLN A 599 -14.76 19.20 9.64
N LEU A 600 -15.11 17.92 9.82
CA LEU A 600 -14.24 16.81 9.43
C LEU A 600 -13.79 16.91 7.95
N GLY A 601 -14.71 17.34 7.08
CA GLY A 601 -14.46 17.53 5.67
C GLY A 601 -13.69 18.79 5.28
N ASP A 602 -13.48 19.76 6.17
CA ASP A 602 -12.72 20.98 5.85
C ASP A 602 -11.21 20.71 5.91
N LEU A 603 -10.67 20.26 4.79
CA LEU A 603 -9.25 19.94 4.67
C LEU A 603 -8.38 21.19 4.48
N SER A 604 -8.96 22.32 4.05
CA SER A 604 -8.22 23.56 3.77
C SER A 604 -7.75 24.22 5.05
N SER A 605 -8.65 24.35 6.04
CA SER A 605 -8.31 24.95 7.33
C SER A 605 -7.35 24.07 8.14
N ARG A 606 -7.33 22.77 7.87
CA ARG A 606 -6.51 21.78 8.59
C ARG A 606 -5.11 21.59 7.98
N HIS A 607 -5.00 21.62 6.65
CA HIS A 607 -3.76 21.28 5.92
C HIS A 607 -3.23 22.40 5.02
N GLY A 608 -3.97 23.51 4.89
CA GLY A 608 -3.69 24.59 3.96
C GLY A 608 -4.28 24.38 2.57
N MET A 609 -4.02 25.34 1.70
CA MET A 609 -4.61 25.47 0.37
C MET A 609 -3.77 24.74 -0.69
N LEU A 610 -4.41 24.32 -1.78
CA LEU A 610 -3.73 23.65 -2.89
C LEU A 610 -3.35 24.62 -4.02
N THR A 611 -2.38 24.18 -4.81
CA THR A 611 -1.98 24.78 -6.09
C THR A 611 -2.37 23.86 -7.23
N ILE A 612 -2.71 24.43 -8.39
CA ILE A 612 -3.01 23.69 -9.61
C ILE A 612 -2.10 24.21 -10.72
N ALA A 613 -1.37 23.32 -11.38
CA ALA A 613 -0.48 23.71 -12.46
C ALA A 613 -1.28 24.04 -13.73
N GLY A 614 -0.84 25.04 -14.47
CA GLY A 614 -1.39 25.32 -15.80
C GLY A 614 -0.87 24.37 -16.87
N ARG A 615 0.36 23.88 -16.69
CA ARG A 615 1.04 22.93 -17.57
C ARG A 615 1.63 21.77 -16.79
N LYS A 616 1.66 20.60 -17.41
CA LYS A 616 2.22 19.34 -16.89
C LYS A 616 3.66 19.48 -16.40
N VAL A 617 4.51 20.24 -17.10
CA VAL A 617 5.93 20.45 -16.74
C VAL A 617 6.10 21.00 -15.32
N ASN A 618 5.14 21.81 -14.86
CA ASN A 618 5.13 22.37 -13.50
C ASN A 618 4.39 21.49 -12.49
N GLY A 619 3.60 20.52 -12.97
CA GLY A 619 2.67 19.72 -12.17
C GLY A 619 3.36 18.99 -11.02
N GLU A 620 4.38 18.18 -11.33
CA GLU A 620 5.10 17.38 -10.32
C GLU A 620 5.75 18.26 -9.23
N LYS A 621 6.41 19.36 -9.64
CA LYS A 621 7.14 20.25 -8.73
C LYS A 621 6.22 21.10 -7.86
N MET A 622 5.13 21.62 -8.42
CA MET A 622 4.30 22.62 -7.74
C MET A 622 3.16 22.02 -6.92
N THR A 623 2.56 20.93 -7.38
CA THR A 623 1.25 20.46 -6.86
C THR A 623 1.35 19.24 -5.95
N ARG A 624 2.41 18.44 -6.08
CA ARG A 624 2.58 17.25 -5.23
C ARG A 624 2.78 17.64 -3.78
N ARG A 625 1.96 17.07 -2.89
CA ARG A 625 2.01 17.33 -1.44
C ARG A 625 1.69 16.06 -0.66
N LEU A 626 2.23 15.96 0.55
CA LEU A 626 1.91 14.90 1.51
C LEU A 626 1.52 15.52 2.84
N PHE A 627 0.34 15.16 3.32
CA PHE A 627 -0.21 15.57 4.60
C PHE A 627 -0.47 14.34 5.49
N THR A 628 -0.46 14.54 6.80
CA THR A 628 -0.87 13.54 7.79
C THR A 628 -2.02 14.09 8.61
N ASP A 629 -3.16 13.40 8.56
CA ASP A 629 -4.38 13.80 9.24
C ASP A 629 -4.76 12.81 10.38
N PRO A 630 -4.65 13.21 11.65
CA PRO A 630 -4.96 12.34 12.79
C PRO A 630 -6.45 12.08 13.06
N HIS A 631 -7.36 12.69 12.28
CA HIS A 631 -8.81 12.68 12.54
C HIS A 631 -9.66 12.29 11.33
N LEU A 632 -9.07 12.00 10.17
CA LEU A 632 -9.80 11.70 8.92
C LEU A 632 -9.95 10.19 8.68
N PRO A 633 -11.04 9.52 9.09
CA PRO A 633 -11.17 8.08 8.97
C PRO A 633 -11.56 7.62 7.55
N LEU A 634 -10.97 6.50 7.11
CA LEU A 634 -11.38 5.80 5.88
C LEU A 634 -12.35 4.63 6.15
N SER A 635 -12.60 4.31 7.42
CA SER A 635 -13.50 3.23 7.85
C SER A 635 -14.34 3.68 9.06
N GLY A 636 -15.31 2.87 9.47
CA GLY A 636 -16.23 3.22 10.57
C GLY A 636 -17.31 4.24 10.16
N VAL A 637 -18.12 4.64 11.14
CA VAL A 637 -19.34 5.45 10.94
C VAL A 637 -19.07 6.82 10.34
N ALA A 638 -17.95 7.44 10.73
CA ALA A 638 -17.55 8.76 10.25
C ALA A 638 -16.74 8.71 8.94
N SER A 639 -16.62 7.55 8.27
CA SER A 639 -15.80 7.38 7.08
C SER A 639 -16.11 8.39 5.96
N ILE A 640 -15.06 8.80 5.24
CA ILE A 640 -15.16 9.62 4.02
C ILE A 640 -15.38 8.81 2.73
N MET A 641 -15.48 7.48 2.83
CA MET A 641 -15.69 6.63 1.65
C MET A 641 -17.05 6.90 0.99
N GLY A 642 -17.08 6.90 -0.35
CA GLY A 642 -18.30 7.18 -1.13
C GLY A 642 -18.70 8.66 -1.18
N ARG A 643 -18.03 9.52 -0.39
CA ARG A 643 -18.24 10.97 -0.37
C ARG A 643 -17.48 11.66 -1.51
N THR A 644 -17.72 12.95 -1.69
CA THR A 644 -17.11 13.72 -2.79
C THR A 644 -16.03 14.64 -2.27
N LEU A 645 -14.84 14.60 -2.88
CA LEU A 645 -13.83 15.64 -2.70
C LEU A 645 -14.07 16.76 -3.72
N VAL A 646 -14.21 17.99 -3.25
CA VAL A 646 -14.44 19.19 -4.06
C VAL A 646 -13.20 20.07 -4.01
N LEU A 647 -12.73 20.51 -5.17
CA LEU A 647 -11.76 21.58 -5.33
C LEU A 647 -12.51 22.88 -5.62
N TYR A 648 -12.10 23.95 -4.99
CA TYR A 648 -12.66 25.29 -5.13
C TYR A 648 -11.70 26.22 -5.87
N ASP A 649 -12.25 27.27 -6.43
CA ASP A 649 -11.52 28.37 -7.04
C ASP A 649 -12.32 29.65 -6.79
N ASP A 650 -11.96 30.32 -5.70
CA ASP A 650 -12.58 31.55 -5.20
C ASP A 650 -12.20 32.77 -6.05
N ASN A 651 -11.08 32.67 -6.78
CA ASN A 651 -10.59 33.70 -7.69
C ASN A 651 -11.16 33.54 -9.11
N GLY A 652 -11.96 32.50 -9.35
CA GLY A 652 -12.57 32.24 -10.64
C GLY A 652 -13.73 33.19 -10.98
N PRO A 653 -14.30 33.07 -12.19
CA PRO A 653 -15.42 33.90 -12.62
C PRO A 653 -16.64 33.72 -11.70
N LYS A 654 -17.18 34.83 -11.15
CA LYS A 654 -18.34 34.79 -10.23
C LYS A 654 -19.55 34.01 -10.78
N ALA A 655 -19.78 34.07 -12.10
CA ALA A 655 -20.87 33.35 -12.75
C ALA A 655 -20.72 31.81 -12.76
N ARG A 656 -19.49 31.29 -12.60
CA ARG A 656 -19.20 29.85 -12.47
C ARG A 656 -19.56 29.32 -11.07
N GLY A 657 -19.56 30.20 -10.07
CA GLY A 657 -19.53 29.84 -8.66
C GLY A 657 -18.12 29.40 -8.21
N GLU A 658 -18.00 29.07 -6.92
CA GLU A 658 -16.72 28.77 -6.27
C GLU A 658 -16.19 27.34 -6.53
N ARG A 659 -17.05 26.36 -6.86
CA ARG A 659 -16.63 24.95 -7.01
C ARG A 659 -16.00 24.70 -8.38
N LEU A 660 -14.71 24.34 -8.41
CA LEU A 660 -13.93 24.12 -9.63
C LEU A 660 -14.08 22.71 -10.18
N ALA A 661 -13.91 21.69 -9.34
CA ALA A 661 -13.93 20.28 -9.75
C ALA A 661 -14.41 19.40 -8.59
N CYS A 662 -14.98 18.23 -8.89
CA CYS A 662 -15.36 17.27 -7.86
C CYS A 662 -15.28 15.84 -8.34
N SER A 663 -14.96 14.92 -7.43
CA SER A 663 -14.96 13.48 -7.71
C SER A 663 -15.16 12.65 -6.45
N THR A 664 -15.74 11.47 -6.62
CA THR A 664 -16.07 10.54 -5.53
C THR A 664 -14.80 9.88 -5.00
N ILE A 665 -14.73 9.71 -3.68
CA ILE A 665 -13.70 8.94 -2.97
C ILE A 665 -14.06 7.45 -3.06
N TYR A 666 -13.23 6.67 -3.75
CA TYR A 666 -13.45 5.24 -3.99
C TYR A 666 -12.26 4.39 -3.50
N GLY A 667 -12.48 3.08 -3.29
CA GLY A 667 -11.46 2.16 -2.82
C GLY A 667 -10.41 1.84 -3.90
N ILE A 668 -9.13 1.86 -3.54
CA ILE A 668 -8.05 1.33 -4.37
C ILE A 668 -7.63 -0.02 -3.80
N TYR A 669 -7.90 -1.07 -4.57
CA TYR A 669 -7.62 -2.44 -4.18
C TYR A 669 -6.22 -2.87 -4.57
N ARG A 670 -5.68 -3.77 -3.75
CA ARG A 670 -4.40 -4.43 -3.98
C ARG A 670 -4.44 -5.22 -5.29
N ARG A 671 -3.27 -5.39 -5.90
CA ARG A 671 -3.10 -6.29 -7.04
C ARG A 671 -2.43 -7.55 -6.59
N LYS A 672 -2.99 -8.67 -7.06
CA LYS A 672 -2.39 -9.98 -6.96
C LYS A 672 -2.22 -10.55 -8.35
N ALA A 673 -1.02 -10.99 -8.68
CA ALA A 673 -0.73 -11.75 -9.88
C ALA A 673 -0.34 -13.18 -9.49
N VAL A 674 -0.78 -14.17 -10.27
CA VAL A 674 -0.59 -15.59 -9.96
C VAL A 674 -0.10 -16.32 -11.21
N VAL A 675 0.94 -17.13 -11.02
CA VAL A 675 1.50 -18.05 -12.00
C VAL A 675 1.28 -19.45 -11.42
N LYS A 676 0.48 -20.29 -12.06
CA LYS A 676 0.12 -21.62 -11.53
C LYS A 676 -0.13 -22.68 -12.61
N ASP A 677 -0.48 -22.23 -13.82
CA ASP A 677 -0.92 -23.07 -14.91
C ASP A 677 0.26 -23.41 -15.82
N TRP A 678 1.11 -24.33 -15.36
CA TRP A 678 2.35 -24.70 -16.06
C TRP A 678 2.07 -25.50 -17.35
N TYR A 679 2.78 -25.13 -18.42
CA TYR A 679 2.83 -25.76 -19.73
C TYR A 679 4.24 -26.30 -19.99
N GLY A 680 4.34 -27.48 -20.59
CA GLY A 680 5.59 -28.04 -21.09
C GLY A 680 5.67 -27.97 -22.62
N ASN A 681 6.88 -28.10 -23.16
CA ASN A 681 7.16 -28.15 -24.59
C ASN A 681 6.94 -29.57 -25.14
N GLY A 682 5.69 -29.93 -25.48
CA GLY A 682 5.32 -31.25 -26.01
C GLY A 682 5.27 -32.40 -25.00
N GLU A 683 5.79 -32.21 -23.78
CA GLU A 683 5.82 -33.20 -22.70
C GLU A 683 4.96 -32.78 -21.49
N MET A 684 4.50 -33.76 -20.71
CA MET A 684 3.85 -33.47 -19.43
C MET A 684 4.88 -32.90 -18.44
N THR A 685 4.56 -31.75 -17.85
CA THR A 685 5.40 -31.11 -16.83
C THR A 685 5.28 -31.80 -15.47
N THR A 686 6.40 -31.92 -14.76
CA THR A 686 6.44 -32.33 -13.35
C THR A 686 6.23 -31.16 -12.40
N VAL A 687 6.40 -29.91 -12.87
CA VAL A 687 6.34 -28.70 -12.06
C VAL A 687 4.91 -28.45 -11.59
N ARG A 688 4.76 -28.25 -10.28
CA ARG A 688 3.52 -27.88 -9.60
C ARG A 688 3.75 -26.71 -8.67
N GLY A 689 2.67 -26.19 -8.11
CA GLY A 689 2.71 -25.02 -7.23
C GLY A 689 2.50 -23.72 -7.99
N LYS A 690 2.79 -22.60 -7.33
CA LYS A 690 2.48 -21.25 -7.77
C LYS A 690 3.56 -20.23 -7.42
N ILE A 691 3.63 -19.17 -8.21
CA ILE A 691 4.31 -17.92 -7.84
C ILE A 691 3.23 -16.84 -7.72
N GLU A 692 3.19 -16.17 -6.58
CA GLU A 692 2.24 -15.10 -6.30
C GLU A 692 2.99 -13.78 -6.10
N PHE A 693 2.51 -12.73 -6.76
CA PHE A 693 3.01 -11.36 -6.61
C PHE A 693 1.92 -10.51 -5.98
N PHE A 694 2.26 -9.71 -4.98
CA PHE A 694 1.33 -8.84 -4.27
C PHE A 694 1.87 -7.42 -4.24
N GLN A 695 1.03 -6.46 -4.61
CA GLN A 695 1.36 -5.04 -4.49
C GLN A 695 0.12 -4.26 -4.05
N GLN A 696 0.20 -3.57 -2.92
CA GLN A 696 -0.96 -2.84 -2.37
C GLN A 696 -1.31 -1.62 -3.22
N THR A 697 -0.31 -0.80 -3.57
CA THR A 697 -0.41 0.34 -4.47
C THR A 697 0.88 0.49 -5.27
N GLU A 698 0.86 1.36 -6.29
CA GLU A 698 2.05 1.74 -7.07
C GLU A 698 3.25 2.28 -6.24
N TYR A 699 3.03 2.77 -5.02
CA TYR A 699 4.13 3.21 -4.12
C TYR A 699 4.73 2.09 -3.30
N ASP A 700 4.08 0.93 -3.24
CA ASP A 700 4.49 -0.17 -2.38
C ASP A 700 5.44 -1.12 -3.11
N VAL A 701 6.35 -1.72 -2.37
CA VAL A 701 7.23 -2.80 -2.85
C VAL A 701 6.39 -4.02 -3.19
N THR A 702 6.72 -4.72 -4.27
CA THR A 702 6.06 -5.96 -4.65
C THR A 702 6.60 -7.11 -3.81
N ASP A 703 5.70 -7.79 -3.10
CA ASP A 703 6.00 -9.01 -2.35
C ASP A 703 5.81 -10.21 -3.28
N ILE A 704 6.72 -11.18 -3.22
CA ILE A 704 6.75 -12.35 -4.08
C ILE A 704 6.78 -13.58 -3.18
N GLU A 705 5.82 -14.47 -3.35
CA GLU A 705 5.72 -15.76 -2.66
C GLU A 705 5.85 -16.87 -3.70
N ILE A 706 6.85 -17.74 -3.53
CA ILE A 706 7.16 -18.85 -4.42
C ILE A 706 6.91 -20.14 -3.66
N ASP A 707 6.04 -20.98 -4.20
CA ASP A 707 5.77 -22.34 -3.74
C ASP A 707 5.83 -23.24 -4.97
N LEU A 708 6.96 -23.88 -5.23
CA LEU A 708 7.18 -24.73 -6.40
C LEU A 708 7.59 -26.12 -5.98
N GLU A 709 7.04 -27.12 -6.66
CA GLU A 709 7.38 -28.54 -6.46
C GLU A 709 7.71 -29.21 -7.79
N GLY A 710 8.43 -30.34 -7.73
CA GLY A 710 8.72 -31.16 -8.91
C GLY A 710 9.71 -30.52 -9.87
N LEU A 711 10.60 -29.67 -9.35
CA LEU A 711 11.70 -29.06 -10.08
C LEU A 711 12.80 -30.11 -10.33
N ASN A 712 13.04 -30.49 -11.57
CA ASN A 712 14.03 -31.51 -11.95
C ASN A 712 14.96 -30.96 -13.03
N ASP A 713 16.27 -31.09 -12.84
CA ASP A 713 17.30 -30.60 -13.76
C ASP A 713 17.07 -29.15 -14.23
N ASN A 714 16.77 -28.26 -13.29
CA ASN A 714 16.32 -26.89 -13.52
C ASN A 714 17.46 -25.87 -13.34
N SER A 715 17.25 -24.64 -13.83
CA SER A 715 18.24 -23.55 -13.75
C SER A 715 17.60 -22.17 -13.48
N GLY A 716 17.67 -21.24 -14.45
CA GLY A 716 17.13 -19.89 -14.34
C GLY A 716 15.62 -19.86 -14.52
N TYR A 717 15.00 -18.78 -14.07
CA TYR A 717 13.58 -18.50 -14.23
C TYR A 717 13.35 -17.01 -14.41
N HIS A 718 12.49 -16.65 -15.35
CA HIS A 718 12.39 -15.29 -15.86
C HIS A 718 10.95 -14.96 -16.26
N ILE A 719 10.59 -13.67 -16.20
CA ILE A 719 9.36 -13.12 -16.77
C ILE A 719 9.66 -12.69 -18.21
N HIS A 720 8.84 -13.15 -19.14
CA HIS A 720 8.94 -12.93 -20.58
C HIS A 720 7.89 -11.92 -21.07
N MET A 721 7.90 -11.59 -22.36
CA MET A 721 7.19 -10.41 -22.86
C MET A 721 5.67 -10.60 -23.00
N THR A 722 5.19 -11.82 -23.25
CA THR A 722 3.80 -12.11 -23.68
C THR A 722 3.19 -13.31 -22.96
N PRO A 723 1.85 -13.48 -22.98
CA PRO A 723 1.20 -14.59 -22.29
C PRO A 723 1.32 -15.89 -23.11
N VAL A 724 1.17 -17.02 -22.42
CA VAL A 724 1.30 -18.36 -23.00
C VAL A 724 0.13 -18.69 -23.92
N GLU A 725 0.45 -19.16 -25.13
CA GLU A 725 -0.52 -19.67 -26.08
C GLU A 725 -0.68 -21.19 -25.91
N GLY A 726 -1.56 -21.59 -24.99
CA GLY A 726 -1.74 -23.01 -24.61
C GLY A 726 -2.21 -23.97 -25.72
N HIS A 727 -2.54 -23.45 -26.91
CA HIS A 727 -2.91 -24.25 -28.08
C HIS A 727 -1.71 -24.71 -28.91
N LEU A 728 -0.52 -24.15 -28.67
CA LEU A 728 0.72 -24.55 -29.33
C LEU A 728 1.25 -25.85 -28.72
N GLU A 729 1.93 -26.66 -29.54
CA GLU A 729 2.63 -27.87 -29.09
C GLU A 729 3.88 -27.53 -28.25
N PHE A 730 4.58 -26.46 -28.64
CA PHE A 730 5.77 -25.93 -27.96
C PHE A 730 5.55 -24.48 -27.50
N PRO A 731 4.68 -24.27 -26.50
CA PRO A 731 4.21 -22.93 -26.12
C PRO A 731 5.28 -22.08 -25.42
N CYS A 732 6.37 -22.67 -24.93
CA CYS A 732 7.40 -21.97 -24.17
C CYS A 732 8.53 -21.41 -25.05
N GLU A 733 8.51 -21.68 -26.35
CA GLU A 733 9.58 -21.33 -27.28
C GLU A 733 9.78 -19.81 -27.47
N GLY A 734 11.00 -19.46 -27.91
CA GLY A 734 11.40 -18.08 -28.20
C GLY A 734 10.54 -17.37 -29.24
N SER A 735 9.93 -18.13 -30.15
CA SER A 735 9.03 -17.62 -31.19
C SER A 735 7.66 -17.18 -30.65
N SER A 736 7.21 -17.71 -29.50
CA SER A 736 5.90 -17.35 -28.90
C SER A 736 6.04 -16.37 -27.73
N LEU A 737 7.01 -16.60 -26.82
CA LEU A 737 7.16 -15.81 -25.59
C LEU A 737 8.26 -14.74 -25.65
N TYR A 738 9.08 -14.76 -26.71
CA TYR A 738 10.17 -13.81 -26.95
C TYR A 738 11.22 -13.76 -25.81
N GLY A 739 11.94 -12.65 -25.68
CA GLY A 739 13.00 -12.46 -24.68
C GLY A 739 12.48 -12.15 -23.27
N HIS A 740 13.40 -11.79 -22.38
CA HIS A 740 13.05 -11.35 -21.03
C HIS A 740 12.34 -9.99 -21.05
N TRP A 741 11.51 -9.75 -20.05
CA TRP A 741 10.89 -8.44 -19.85
C TRP A 741 11.94 -7.44 -19.35
N ASN A 742 12.39 -6.55 -20.23
CA ASN A 742 13.44 -5.56 -19.94
C ASN A 742 13.08 -4.15 -20.45
N PRO A 743 12.03 -3.51 -19.90
CA PRO A 743 11.57 -2.19 -20.35
C PRO A 743 12.57 -1.06 -20.05
N LEU A 744 13.49 -1.29 -19.10
CA LEU A 744 14.52 -0.31 -18.71
C LEU A 744 15.84 -0.50 -19.48
N ASN A 745 15.89 -1.44 -20.42
CA ASN A 745 17.07 -1.76 -21.23
C ASN A 745 18.33 -1.98 -20.37
N VAL A 746 18.19 -2.69 -19.25
CA VAL A 746 19.32 -3.08 -18.40
C VAL A 746 20.27 -3.96 -19.21
N ASN A 747 21.56 -3.65 -19.16
CA ASN A 747 22.57 -4.45 -19.84
C ASN A 747 22.96 -5.65 -18.99
N TYR A 748 22.46 -6.83 -19.36
CA TYR A 748 22.73 -8.10 -18.69
C TYR A 748 24.23 -8.38 -18.49
N SER A 749 25.11 -7.98 -19.43
CA SER A 749 26.55 -8.22 -19.32
C SER A 749 27.24 -7.46 -18.18
N LEU A 750 26.57 -6.45 -17.61
CA LEU A 750 27.05 -5.67 -16.47
C LEU A 750 26.35 -6.06 -15.16
N SER A 751 25.36 -6.94 -15.22
CA SER A 751 24.63 -7.39 -14.03
C SER A 751 25.53 -8.23 -13.12
N PRO A 752 25.47 -8.06 -11.78
CA PRO A 752 26.22 -8.88 -10.86
C PRO A 752 25.79 -10.35 -10.90
N LEU A 753 26.56 -11.24 -10.26
CA LEU A 753 26.20 -12.65 -10.16
C LEU A 753 24.80 -12.84 -9.50
N PRO A 754 24.05 -13.90 -9.87
CA PRO A 754 22.71 -14.16 -9.34
C PRO A 754 22.60 -14.11 -7.80
N GLY A 755 21.61 -13.38 -7.29
CA GLY A 755 21.31 -13.21 -5.86
C GLY A 755 22.24 -12.23 -5.12
N ILE A 756 23.26 -11.68 -5.78
CA ILE A 756 24.23 -10.79 -5.13
C ILE A 756 23.81 -9.32 -5.23
N GLY A 757 23.49 -8.85 -6.44
CA GLY A 757 23.21 -7.44 -6.73
C GLY A 757 21.88 -6.91 -6.18
N THR A 758 21.59 -5.65 -6.49
CA THR A 758 20.32 -4.99 -6.21
C THR A 758 19.32 -5.17 -7.36
N THR A 759 18.02 -5.04 -7.08
CA THR A 759 16.95 -5.35 -8.04
C THR A 759 16.95 -4.49 -9.31
N ASP A 760 17.56 -3.30 -9.25
CA ASP A 760 17.72 -2.36 -10.37
C ASP A 760 18.90 -2.69 -11.30
N GLN A 761 19.83 -3.55 -10.87
CA GLN A 761 21.00 -3.95 -11.67
C GLN A 761 20.70 -5.13 -12.62
N TYR A 762 19.49 -5.70 -12.55
CA TYR A 762 19.04 -6.82 -13.38
C TYR A 762 17.90 -6.39 -14.31
N GLU A 763 17.70 -7.14 -15.39
CA GLU A 763 16.50 -7.00 -16.19
C GLU A 763 15.26 -7.15 -15.31
N MET A 764 14.21 -6.38 -15.57
CA MET A 764 13.02 -6.36 -14.71
C MET A 764 12.43 -7.76 -14.52
N GLY A 765 12.42 -8.58 -15.58
CA GLY A 765 11.96 -9.95 -15.58
C GLY A 765 12.99 -11.00 -15.16
N ASP A 766 14.25 -10.66 -14.86
CA ASP A 766 15.26 -11.64 -14.45
C ASP A 766 15.15 -11.99 -12.96
N LEU A 767 14.20 -12.87 -12.63
CA LEU A 767 13.97 -13.31 -11.25
C LEU A 767 15.16 -14.11 -10.72
N SER A 768 15.81 -14.90 -11.56
CA SER A 768 16.96 -15.71 -11.17
C SER A 768 18.21 -14.88 -10.86
N GLY A 769 18.45 -13.81 -11.62
CA GLY A 769 19.49 -12.83 -11.33
C GLY A 769 19.23 -12.12 -10.00
N LYS A 770 17.98 -11.76 -9.70
CA LYS A 770 17.61 -11.06 -8.47
C LYS A 770 17.61 -11.93 -7.22
N PHE A 771 17.09 -13.16 -7.30
CA PHE A 771 16.80 -14.01 -6.13
C PHE A 771 17.63 -15.29 -6.07
N GLY A 772 18.48 -15.54 -7.07
CA GLY A 772 19.30 -16.74 -7.20
C GLY A 772 18.70 -17.77 -8.16
N LEU A 773 19.54 -18.70 -8.62
CA LEU A 773 19.16 -19.80 -9.52
C LEU A 773 18.38 -20.89 -8.77
N LEU A 774 17.61 -21.71 -9.48
CA LEU A 774 16.89 -22.86 -8.91
C LEU A 774 17.76 -24.14 -8.82
N ASN A 775 19.03 -24.08 -9.22
CA ASN A 775 19.94 -25.22 -9.27
C ASN A 775 19.90 -26.07 -7.98
N GLY A 776 19.51 -27.33 -8.12
CA GLY A 776 19.53 -28.31 -7.02
C GLY A 776 18.28 -28.30 -6.13
N PHE A 777 17.33 -27.39 -6.34
CA PHE A 777 16.04 -27.43 -5.67
C PHE A 777 15.10 -28.44 -6.37
N VAL A 778 14.45 -29.28 -5.56
CA VAL A 778 13.32 -30.14 -5.98
C VAL A 778 11.99 -29.44 -5.63
N ASN A 779 11.94 -28.84 -4.45
CA ASN A 779 10.87 -27.98 -3.98
C ASN A 779 11.48 -26.65 -3.50
N LEU A 780 10.76 -25.55 -3.67
CA LEU A 780 11.15 -24.21 -3.23
C LEU A 780 9.96 -23.53 -2.58
N ASP A 781 10.13 -23.14 -1.32
CA ASP A 781 9.24 -22.24 -0.58
C ASP A 781 10.07 -21.01 -0.18
N ALA A 782 9.74 -19.85 -0.74
CA ALA A 782 10.51 -18.62 -0.54
C ALA A 782 9.66 -17.35 -0.64
N VAL A 783 10.05 -16.32 0.11
CA VAL A 783 9.45 -14.98 0.08
C VAL A 783 10.51 -13.94 -0.25
N TYR A 784 10.22 -13.07 -1.21
CA TYR A 784 11.10 -12.00 -1.66
C TYR A 784 10.37 -10.67 -1.78
N ASN A 785 11.16 -9.59 -1.76
CA ASN A 785 10.67 -8.22 -1.95
C ASN A 785 11.42 -7.59 -3.14
N ASP A 786 10.68 -6.97 -4.06
CA ASP A 786 11.22 -6.32 -5.25
C ASP A 786 10.74 -4.87 -5.39
N THR A 787 11.69 -3.92 -5.39
CA THR A 787 11.39 -2.48 -5.53
C THR A 787 11.20 -2.02 -6.99
N LYS A 788 11.50 -2.87 -7.98
CA LYS A 788 11.50 -2.58 -9.42
C LYS A 788 10.60 -3.51 -10.25
N LEU A 789 9.76 -4.35 -9.62
CA LEU A 789 8.84 -5.27 -10.31
C LEU A 789 7.36 -4.87 -10.11
N PRO A 790 6.83 -3.89 -10.86
CA PRO A 790 5.49 -3.36 -10.61
C PRO A 790 4.37 -4.28 -11.11
N LEU A 791 3.22 -4.24 -10.41
CA LEU A 791 1.92 -4.73 -10.86
C LEU A 791 1.01 -3.59 -11.34
N PHE A 792 1.43 -2.33 -11.17
CA PHE A 792 0.74 -1.11 -11.59
C PHE A 792 1.50 -0.39 -12.73
N GLY A 793 0.77 0.39 -13.53
CA GLY A 793 1.33 1.23 -14.58
C GLY A 793 1.78 0.46 -15.82
N THR A 794 2.41 1.18 -16.74
CA THR A 794 2.75 0.70 -18.09
C THR A 794 3.77 -0.44 -18.11
N HIS A 795 4.61 -0.55 -17.08
CA HIS A 795 5.62 -1.62 -16.96
C HIS A 795 5.12 -2.86 -16.22
N ALA A 796 3.83 -2.95 -15.89
CA ALA A 796 3.27 -4.06 -15.15
C ALA A 796 3.56 -5.42 -15.80
N ILE A 797 3.76 -6.44 -14.96
CA ILE A 797 4.00 -7.82 -15.40
C ILE A 797 2.72 -8.62 -15.67
N LEU A 798 1.54 -8.06 -15.40
CA LEU A 798 0.26 -8.70 -15.70
C LEU A 798 0.11 -8.91 -17.21
N GLY A 799 -0.38 -10.09 -17.60
CA GLY A 799 -0.52 -10.46 -19.01
C GLY A 799 0.78 -10.92 -19.67
N ARG A 800 1.83 -11.18 -18.88
CA ARG A 800 3.10 -11.75 -19.34
C ARG A 800 3.20 -13.24 -19.01
N SER A 801 4.39 -13.83 -19.07
CA SER A 801 4.60 -15.23 -18.71
C SER A 801 5.88 -15.42 -17.90
N VAL A 802 5.95 -16.48 -17.10
CA VAL A 802 7.18 -16.96 -16.47
C VAL A 802 7.65 -18.19 -17.23
N ILE A 803 8.97 -18.30 -17.44
CA ILE A 803 9.63 -19.49 -17.97
C ILE A 803 10.63 -20.00 -16.94
N ILE A 804 10.67 -21.32 -16.72
CA ILE A 804 11.73 -22.01 -15.99
C ILE A 804 12.58 -22.78 -17.02
N HIS A 805 13.89 -22.70 -16.88
CA HIS A 805 14.86 -23.33 -17.76
C HIS A 805 15.37 -24.65 -17.18
N LYS A 806 15.80 -25.56 -18.06
CA LYS A 806 16.63 -26.71 -17.69
C LYS A 806 18.08 -26.30 -17.49
N ARG A 807 18.82 -27.08 -16.72
CA ARG A 807 20.26 -26.89 -16.54
C ARG A 807 21.02 -27.20 -17.81
N GLU A 808 20.66 -28.29 -18.49
CA GLU A 808 21.25 -28.65 -19.76
C GLU A 808 20.98 -27.56 -20.81
N LYS A 809 22.05 -26.95 -21.33
CA LYS A 809 22.04 -25.93 -22.40
C LYS A 809 21.10 -24.73 -22.16
N ASN A 810 20.69 -24.49 -20.92
CA ASN A 810 19.73 -23.44 -20.56
C ASN A 810 18.41 -23.50 -21.38
N MET A 811 17.96 -24.71 -21.74
CA MET A 811 16.78 -24.91 -22.58
C MET A 811 15.51 -24.49 -21.86
N ARG A 812 14.55 -23.89 -22.58
CA ARG A 812 13.25 -23.53 -22.00
C ARG A 812 12.46 -24.80 -21.70
N TRP A 813 12.06 -24.97 -20.43
CA TRP A 813 11.44 -26.20 -19.98
C TRP A 813 9.93 -26.07 -19.87
N VAL A 814 9.49 -25.17 -18.99
CA VAL A 814 8.09 -24.98 -18.65
C VAL A 814 7.77 -23.49 -18.56
N CYS A 815 6.52 -23.15 -18.82
CA CYS A 815 6.07 -21.77 -18.79
C CYS A 815 4.63 -21.66 -18.29
N SER A 816 4.28 -20.50 -17.73
CA SER A 816 2.90 -20.18 -17.32
C SER A 816 2.64 -18.70 -17.49
N SER A 817 1.41 -18.32 -17.81
CA SER A 817 1.00 -16.91 -17.85
C SER A 817 0.98 -16.31 -16.44
N VAL A 818 1.25 -15.02 -16.35
CA VAL A 818 1.07 -14.18 -15.16
C VAL A 818 -0.35 -13.64 -15.19
N GLU A 819 -1.24 -14.36 -14.52
CA GLU A 819 -2.68 -14.08 -14.51
C GLU A 819 -3.09 -13.26 -13.29
N ARG A 820 -4.30 -12.71 -13.29
CA ARG A 820 -4.83 -11.98 -12.14
C ARG A 820 -5.30 -12.97 -11.06
N GLY A 821 -4.84 -12.77 -9.83
CA GLY A 821 -5.39 -13.44 -8.67
C GLY A 821 -6.47 -12.59 -8.02
N TYR A 822 -7.69 -13.11 -7.94
CA TYR A 822 -8.79 -12.46 -7.21
C TYR A 822 -9.76 -13.51 -6.68
N ALA A 823 -10.46 -13.19 -5.58
CA ALA A 823 -11.56 -14.01 -5.10
C ALA A 823 -12.84 -13.63 -5.87
N PRO A 824 -13.68 -14.59 -6.30
CA PRO A 824 -14.97 -14.28 -6.95
C PRO A 824 -15.92 -13.45 -6.07
N GLY A 825 -15.75 -13.51 -4.74
CA GLY A 825 -16.49 -12.66 -3.81
C GLY A 825 -15.95 -11.23 -3.68
N GLU A 826 -14.80 -10.90 -4.27
CA GLU A 826 -14.15 -9.58 -4.20
C GLU A 826 -14.30 -8.80 -5.52
N ALA A 827 -14.16 -9.49 -6.66
CA ALA A 827 -14.17 -8.86 -7.98
C ALA A 827 -14.62 -9.83 -9.09
N ARG A 828 -14.94 -9.28 -10.26
CA ARG A 828 -15.14 -10.02 -11.51
C ARG A 828 -14.21 -9.51 -12.62
N GLU A 829 -13.83 -10.42 -13.51
CA GLU A 829 -13.04 -10.08 -14.69
C GLU A 829 -13.93 -9.79 -15.90
N LEU A 830 -13.69 -8.63 -16.51
CA LEU A 830 -14.22 -8.23 -17.81
C LEU A 830 -13.22 -8.56 -18.91
N ARG A 831 -13.72 -9.03 -20.05
CA ARG A 831 -12.94 -9.33 -21.24
C ARG A 831 -13.59 -8.70 -22.47
N ALA A 832 -12.79 -8.03 -23.29
CA ALA A 832 -13.22 -7.46 -24.56
C ALA A 832 -12.20 -7.78 -25.65
N ILE A 833 -12.65 -7.75 -26.91
CA ILE A 833 -11.82 -8.02 -28.08
C ILE A 833 -12.22 -7.09 -29.22
N ALA A 834 -11.22 -6.53 -29.89
CA ALA A 834 -11.36 -5.95 -31.23
C ALA A 834 -10.78 -6.94 -32.24
N SER A 835 -11.66 -7.62 -32.98
CA SER A 835 -11.27 -8.69 -33.88
C SER A 835 -11.18 -8.22 -35.34
N PHE A 836 -9.99 -8.29 -35.91
CA PHE A 836 -9.71 -8.03 -37.31
C PHE A 836 -9.73 -9.35 -38.08
N HIS A 837 -10.91 -9.93 -38.28
CA HIS A 837 -11.09 -11.24 -38.94
C HIS A 837 -11.66 -11.14 -40.36
N HIS A 838 -12.00 -9.93 -40.82
CA HIS A 838 -12.65 -9.74 -42.11
C HIS A 838 -11.71 -10.16 -43.26
N PRO A 839 -12.11 -11.07 -44.18
CA PRO A 839 -11.23 -11.59 -45.24
C PRO A 839 -10.72 -10.53 -46.23
N LEU A 840 -11.51 -9.47 -46.45
CA LEU A 840 -11.16 -8.31 -47.28
C LEU A 840 -10.63 -7.12 -46.45
N GLY A 841 -10.29 -7.32 -45.18
CA GLY A 841 -9.72 -6.30 -44.31
C GLY A 841 -8.27 -5.96 -44.68
N TYR A 842 -7.69 -4.98 -43.97
CA TYR A 842 -6.31 -4.51 -44.16
C TYR A 842 -5.37 -4.88 -43.02
N ALA A 843 -5.92 -5.35 -41.90
CA ALA A 843 -5.20 -5.98 -40.81
C ALA A 843 -5.90 -7.30 -40.48
N TYR A 844 -5.14 -8.26 -39.94
CA TYR A 844 -5.66 -9.54 -39.52
C TYR A 844 -5.10 -9.93 -38.16
N GLY A 845 -5.96 -10.26 -37.20
CA GLY A 845 -5.57 -10.53 -35.82
C GLY A 845 -6.56 -9.99 -34.80
N PHE A 846 -6.08 -9.71 -33.60
CA PHE A 846 -6.91 -9.19 -32.52
C PHE A 846 -6.18 -8.20 -31.61
N ILE A 847 -6.98 -7.39 -30.92
CA ILE A 847 -6.59 -6.66 -29.72
C ILE A 847 -7.51 -7.15 -28.62
N ARG A 848 -6.97 -7.74 -27.54
CA ARG A 848 -7.75 -8.28 -26.41
C ARG A 848 -7.50 -7.46 -25.16
N MET A 849 -8.55 -7.16 -24.41
CA MET A 849 -8.51 -6.31 -23.23
C MET A 849 -9.09 -7.05 -22.02
N THR A 850 -8.46 -6.91 -20.86
CA THR A 850 -8.97 -7.46 -19.59
C THR A 850 -8.90 -6.46 -18.45
N GLN A 851 -9.96 -6.37 -17.65
CA GLN A 851 -10.10 -5.44 -16.52
C GLN A 851 -10.84 -6.12 -15.36
N LEU A 852 -10.44 -5.86 -14.12
CA LEU A 852 -11.23 -6.25 -12.94
C LEU A 852 -12.17 -5.13 -12.53
N VAL A 853 -13.38 -5.50 -12.12
CA VAL A 853 -14.35 -4.62 -11.46
C VAL A 853 -14.65 -5.19 -10.09
N TYR A 854 -14.42 -4.39 -9.06
CA TYR A 854 -14.66 -4.75 -7.66
C TYR A 854 -16.12 -4.51 -7.28
N ASN A 855 -16.55 -5.08 -6.16
CA ASN A 855 -17.93 -4.97 -5.69
C ASN A 855 -18.41 -3.52 -5.43
N ASP A 856 -17.49 -2.60 -5.14
CA ASP A 856 -17.78 -1.16 -4.98
C ASP A 856 -17.84 -0.38 -6.31
N GLY A 857 -17.69 -1.07 -7.45
CA GLY A 857 -17.69 -0.48 -8.78
C GLY A 857 -16.36 0.14 -9.21
N SER A 858 -15.33 0.15 -8.33
CA SER A 858 -13.98 0.54 -8.70
C SER A 858 -13.37 -0.46 -9.70
N LYS A 859 -12.41 0.01 -10.49
CA LYS A 859 -11.87 -0.72 -11.65
C LYS A 859 -10.36 -0.78 -11.59
N SER A 860 -9.78 -1.91 -12.00
CA SER A 860 -8.34 -2.01 -12.22
C SER A 860 -7.93 -1.33 -13.53
N GLU A 861 -6.62 -1.17 -13.75
CA GLU A 861 -6.10 -0.88 -15.09
C GLU A 861 -6.44 -2.02 -16.06
N THR A 862 -6.54 -1.66 -17.33
CA THR A 862 -6.85 -2.59 -18.42
C THR A 862 -5.56 -3.12 -19.02
N VAL A 863 -5.41 -4.44 -19.06
CA VAL A 863 -4.30 -5.11 -19.74
C VAL A 863 -4.71 -5.38 -21.17
N ILE A 864 -3.88 -4.98 -22.14
CA ILE A 864 -4.16 -5.03 -23.58
C ILE A 864 -3.12 -5.92 -24.26
N GLU A 865 -3.55 -7.01 -24.88
CA GLU A 865 -2.74 -7.88 -25.74
C GLU A 865 -3.02 -7.53 -27.21
N VAL A 866 -1.98 -7.22 -27.98
CA VAL A 866 -2.05 -6.92 -29.41
C VAL A 866 -1.34 -8.03 -30.19
N ASN A 867 -2.07 -8.67 -31.11
CA ASN A 867 -1.53 -9.65 -32.05
C ASN A 867 -2.11 -9.36 -33.44
N LEU A 868 -1.38 -8.59 -34.25
CA LEU A 868 -1.84 -8.09 -35.55
C LEU A 868 -0.79 -8.36 -36.64
N ARG A 869 -1.27 -8.77 -37.82
CA ARG A 869 -0.48 -8.97 -39.03
C ARG A 869 -1.21 -8.45 -40.26
N HIS A 870 -0.52 -8.43 -41.40
CA HIS A 870 -1.18 -8.20 -42.69
C HIS A 870 -2.05 -9.41 -43.07
N PRO A 871 -3.20 -9.22 -43.73
CA PRO A 871 -4.09 -10.30 -44.16
C PRO A 871 -3.43 -11.27 -45.14
N GLY A 872 -3.58 -12.57 -44.88
CA GLY A 872 -3.04 -13.64 -45.71
C GLY A 872 -2.27 -14.67 -44.89
N LYS A 873 -2.51 -15.96 -45.13
CA LYS A 873 -1.94 -17.05 -44.32
C LYS A 873 -0.40 -17.07 -44.33
N HIS A 874 0.20 -16.60 -45.42
CA HIS A 874 1.65 -16.55 -45.63
C HIS A 874 2.20 -15.13 -45.79
N ASP A 875 1.40 -14.10 -45.47
CA ASP A 875 1.89 -12.72 -45.53
C ASP A 875 2.90 -12.47 -44.40
N ARG A 876 4.09 -11.99 -44.77
CA ARG A 876 5.20 -11.65 -43.87
C ARG A 876 5.54 -10.17 -43.92
N ASN A 877 4.68 -9.34 -44.51
CA ASN A 877 4.85 -7.90 -44.53
C ASN A 877 4.91 -7.37 -43.10
N LEU A 878 5.88 -6.49 -42.88
CA LEU A 878 6.11 -5.83 -41.60
C LEU A 878 5.96 -4.33 -41.81
N THR A 879 5.06 -3.71 -41.06
CA THR A 879 4.91 -2.26 -41.00
C THR A 879 4.94 -1.80 -39.55
N ARG A 880 5.58 -0.66 -39.31
CA ARG A 880 5.90 -0.19 -37.96
C ARG A 880 5.25 1.15 -37.67
N ASP A 881 5.20 1.48 -36.38
CA ASP A 881 4.81 2.80 -35.89
C ASP A 881 3.41 3.24 -36.29
N HIS A 882 2.45 2.30 -36.24
CA HIS A 882 1.05 2.62 -36.45
C HIS A 882 0.47 3.28 -35.19
N ASN A 883 -0.10 4.48 -35.37
CA ASN A 883 -0.98 5.03 -34.35
C ASN A 883 -2.27 4.20 -34.31
N TRP A 884 -2.95 4.23 -33.17
CA TRP A 884 -4.17 3.50 -32.90
C TRP A 884 -4.96 4.20 -31.79
N ALA A 885 -6.28 4.26 -31.98
CA ALA A 885 -7.16 5.03 -31.11
C ALA A 885 -8.59 4.48 -31.09
N ILE A 886 -9.32 4.76 -30.01
CA ILE A 886 -10.75 4.47 -29.87
C ILE A 886 -11.55 5.62 -30.49
N TYR A 887 -12.54 5.25 -31.29
CA TYR A 887 -13.46 6.14 -31.98
C TYR A 887 -14.89 5.93 -31.51
N VAL A 888 -15.72 6.96 -31.58
CA VAL A 888 -17.05 6.97 -30.91
C VAL A 888 -17.97 5.87 -31.44
N ASN A 889 -18.03 5.66 -32.75
CA ASN A 889 -19.02 4.77 -33.36
C ASN A 889 -18.44 3.41 -33.75
N PRO A 890 -19.26 2.35 -33.79
CA PRO A 890 -18.86 1.10 -34.43
C PRO A 890 -18.69 1.27 -35.95
N VAL A 891 -17.88 0.40 -36.54
CA VAL A 891 -17.59 0.30 -37.98
C VAL A 891 -18.29 -0.91 -38.60
N GLY A 892 -18.49 -0.89 -39.92
CA GLY A 892 -19.14 -1.94 -40.69
C GLY A 892 -18.42 -2.22 -42.01
N VAL A 893 -19.13 -2.08 -43.13
CA VAL A 893 -18.60 -2.35 -44.49
C VAL A 893 -17.47 -1.39 -44.87
N ASP A 894 -17.43 -0.20 -44.27
CA ASP A 894 -16.39 0.82 -44.46
C ASP A 894 -15.00 0.36 -43.99
N ALA A 895 -14.91 -0.68 -43.16
CA ALA A 895 -13.64 -1.28 -42.75
C ALA A 895 -12.88 -1.98 -43.89
N THR A 896 -13.56 -2.27 -45.00
CA THR A 896 -13.03 -3.09 -46.11
C THR A 896 -12.89 -2.30 -47.42
N VAL A 897 -13.12 -0.99 -47.38
CA VAL A 897 -13.09 -0.13 -48.56
C VAL A 897 -11.65 0.06 -49.02
N LYS A 898 -11.45 -0.07 -50.34
CA LYS A 898 -10.14 0.09 -50.98
C LYS A 898 -9.58 1.50 -50.89
N VAL A 899 -10.42 2.49 -51.13
CA VAL A 899 -10.05 3.91 -51.06
C VAL A 899 -9.82 4.30 -49.60
N GLN A 900 -8.58 4.66 -49.30
CA GLN A 900 -8.07 4.88 -47.94
C GLN A 900 -8.84 5.98 -47.19
N ASP A 901 -9.10 7.12 -47.85
CA ASP A 901 -9.78 8.28 -47.26
C ASP A 901 -11.23 7.99 -46.83
N THR A 902 -11.85 6.98 -47.43
CA THR A 902 -13.23 6.55 -47.13
C THR A 902 -13.29 5.34 -46.19
N ARG A 903 -12.13 4.78 -45.84
CA ARG A 903 -12.03 3.61 -44.98
C ARG A 903 -12.24 4.01 -43.52
N CYS A 904 -12.98 3.21 -42.78
CA CYS A 904 -13.23 3.42 -41.34
C CYS A 904 -13.88 4.78 -41.01
N VAL A 905 -14.50 5.47 -41.97
CA VAL A 905 -15.11 6.79 -41.76
C VAL A 905 -16.30 6.72 -40.81
N ALA A 906 -17.05 5.61 -40.80
CA ALA A 906 -18.23 5.43 -39.94
C ALA A 906 -17.88 5.53 -38.44
N ALA A 907 -16.62 5.25 -38.08
CA ALA A 907 -16.09 5.40 -36.72
C ALA A 907 -16.29 6.81 -36.13
N GLY A 908 -16.41 7.84 -36.98
CA GLY A 908 -16.63 9.23 -36.56
C GLY A 908 -15.36 9.90 -36.06
N TYR A 909 -15.41 10.41 -34.83
CA TYR A 909 -14.32 11.17 -34.18
C TYR A 909 -13.65 10.36 -33.08
N ARG A 910 -12.43 10.78 -32.72
CA ARG A 910 -11.69 10.20 -31.59
C ARG A 910 -12.47 10.42 -30.29
N TRP A 911 -12.54 9.39 -29.45
CA TRP A 911 -13.39 9.41 -28.28
C TRP A 911 -12.83 10.27 -27.13
N ASN A 912 -13.54 11.34 -26.75
CA ASN A 912 -13.18 12.25 -25.65
C ASN A 912 -14.36 12.43 -24.66
N PRO A 913 -14.67 11.44 -23.83
CA PRO A 913 -15.81 11.49 -22.89
C PRO A 913 -15.57 12.39 -21.67
N TYR A 914 -14.32 12.81 -21.42
CA TYR A 914 -13.96 13.63 -20.25
C TYR A 914 -13.75 15.09 -20.60
N TYR A 915 -14.08 15.51 -21.83
CA TYR A 915 -14.00 16.92 -22.24
C TYR A 915 -12.61 17.52 -22.04
N THR A 916 -11.57 16.69 -22.15
CA THR A 916 -10.19 17.16 -22.17
C THR A 916 -10.06 18.19 -23.27
N GLN A 917 -9.45 19.34 -22.97
CA GLN A 917 -9.24 20.43 -23.91
C GLN A 917 -10.53 20.97 -24.57
N LEU A 918 -11.67 20.91 -23.87
CA LEU A 918 -12.94 21.38 -24.39
C LEU A 918 -12.94 22.87 -24.79
N ALA A 919 -12.18 23.70 -24.09
CA ALA A 919 -12.22 25.15 -24.28
C ALA A 919 -11.27 25.65 -25.38
N ASP A 920 -10.29 24.85 -25.79
CA ASP A 920 -9.38 25.17 -26.91
C ASP A 920 -9.14 23.92 -27.80
N PRO A 921 -10.19 23.37 -28.42
CA PRO A 921 -10.13 22.06 -29.08
C PRO A 921 -9.28 22.02 -30.35
N LEU A 922 -8.88 23.18 -30.89
CA LEU A 922 -8.08 23.29 -32.12
C LEU A 922 -6.57 23.38 -31.85
N ASN A 923 -6.15 23.50 -30.58
CA ASN A 923 -4.76 23.65 -30.20
C ASN A 923 -4.04 22.30 -30.05
N ASP A 924 -3.78 21.66 -31.19
CA ASP A 924 -3.12 20.34 -31.23
C ASP A 924 -1.68 20.37 -30.70
N GLU A 925 -1.02 21.53 -30.69
CA GLU A 925 0.32 21.70 -30.11
C GLU A 925 0.27 21.53 -28.58
N LEU A 926 -0.58 22.31 -27.89
CA LEU A 926 -0.77 22.19 -26.45
C LEU A 926 -1.20 20.78 -26.05
N TYR A 927 -2.13 20.17 -26.81
CA TYR A 927 -2.57 18.81 -26.53
C TYR A 927 -1.39 17.82 -26.53
N ARG A 928 -0.50 17.91 -27.52
CA ARG A 928 0.66 17.01 -27.66
C ARG A 928 1.73 17.25 -26.60
N GLU A 929 1.87 18.47 -26.09
CA GLU A 929 2.78 18.78 -24.98
C GLU A 929 2.27 18.20 -23.64
N GLU A 930 0.95 18.24 -23.44
CA GLU A 930 0.30 17.90 -22.17
C GLU A 930 -0.09 16.43 -22.06
N CYS A 931 -0.50 15.79 -23.16
CA CYS A 931 -0.82 14.37 -23.22
C CYS A 931 0.43 13.51 -23.37
N GLY A 932 0.61 12.54 -22.47
CA GLY A 932 1.69 11.56 -22.58
C GLY A 932 1.56 10.39 -21.60
N PRO A 933 2.47 9.41 -21.65
CA PRO A 933 2.50 8.26 -20.74
C PRO A 933 2.67 8.62 -19.25
N ASP A 934 3.25 9.79 -18.99
CA ASP A 934 3.50 10.41 -17.70
C ASP A 934 2.37 11.35 -17.24
N ASN A 935 1.43 11.69 -18.13
CA ASN A 935 0.20 12.41 -17.79
C ASN A 935 -1.02 11.86 -18.57
N PRO A 936 -1.38 10.58 -18.36
CA PRO A 936 -2.38 9.90 -19.18
C PRO A 936 -3.80 10.47 -19.01
N LEU A 937 -4.07 11.19 -17.91
CA LEU A 937 -5.36 11.84 -17.65
C LEU A 937 -5.56 13.10 -18.51
N ARG A 938 -4.47 13.72 -19.00
CA ARG A 938 -4.51 14.83 -19.96
C ARG A 938 -4.73 14.39 -21.40
N CYS A 939 -4.78 13.10 -21.67
CA CYS A 939 -5.07 12.56 -23.00
C CYS A 939 -6.58 12.35 -23.21
N TYR A 940 -7.02 12.45 -24.47
CA TYR A 940 -8.32 11.90 -24.84
C TYR A 940 -8.35 10.41 -24.51
N VAL A 941 -9.44 9.92 -23.92
CA VAL A 941 -9.58 8.49 -23.59
C VAL A 941 -9.34 7.61 -24.82
N GLY A 942 -9.78 8.05 -26.00
CA GLY A 942 -9.54 7.36 -27.25
C GLY A 942 -8.10 7.42 -27.76
N ASP A 943 -7.24 8.34 -27.30
CA ASP A 943 -5.85 8.43 -27.75
C ASP A 943 -4.93 7.43 -27.04
N ILE A 944 -5.01 6.17 -27.45
CA ILE A 944 -4.20 5.10 -26.86
C ILE A 944 -2.72 5.29 -27.23
N SER A 945 -2.42 5.71 -28.46
CA SER A 945 -1.04 5.95 -28.90
C SER A 945 -0.32 7.03 -28.11
N GLY A 946 -1.01 8.13 -27.76
CA GLY A 946 -0.43 9.15 -26.89
C GLY A 946 -0.04 8.63 -25.51
N ARG A 947 -0.77 7.65 -24.97
CA ARG A 947 -0.51 7.07 -23.63
C ARG A 947 0.45 5.90 -23.63
N LEU A 948 0.37 5.00 -24.61
CA LEU A 948 1.05 3.70 -24.60
C LEU A 948 2.08 3.53 -25.73
N GLY A 949 2.11 4.45 -26.69
CA GLY A 949 2.94 4.35 -27.89
C GLY A 949 2.26 3.62 -29.06
N THR A 950 3.02 3.48 -30.14
CA THR A 950 2.58 2.87 -31.40
C THR A 950 2.58 1.34 -31.35
N ILE A 951 1.90 0.72 -32.31
CA ILE A 951 1.88 -0.73 -32.53
C ILE A 951 2.51 -1.08 -33.88
N ASN A 952 2.97 -2.32 -34.00
CA ASN A 952 3.52 -2.87 -35.24
C ASN A 952 2.58 -3.94 -35.80
N LEU A 953 2.52 -4.06 -37.14
CA LEU A 953 1.76 -5.10 -37.83
C LEU A 953 2.74 -6.08 -38.48
N GLY A 954 2.58 -7.37 -38.18
CA GLY A 954 3.44 -8.45 -38.69
C GLY A 954 4.70 -8.68 -37.85
N ASP A 955 4.80 -8.02 -36.69
CA ASP A 955 5.89 -8.16 -35.72
C ASP A 955 5.49 -9.09 -34.56
N ARG A 956 6.26 -9.06 -33.46
CA ARG A 956 5.98 -9.72 -32.19
C ARG A 956 4.67 -9.23 -31.56
N ARG A 957 3.99 -10.13 -30.83
CA ARG A 957 2.86 -9.76 -29.95
C ARG A 957 3.30 -8.74 -28.90
N GLN A 958 2.44 -7.78 -28.59
CA GLN A 958 2.71 -6.70 -27.65
C GLN A 958 1.70 -6.70 -26.50
N VAL A 959 2.15 -6.38 -25.28
CA VAL A 959 1.30 -6.30 -24.08
C VAL A 959 1.47 -4.93 -23.42
N PHE A 960 0.36 -4.26 -23.19
CA PHE A 960 0.28 -2.94 -22.57
C PHE A 960 -0.64 -2.95 -21.35
N THR A 961 -0.51 -1.95 -20.48
CA THR A 961 -1.42 -1.70 -19.37
C THR A 961 -1.81 -0.22 -19.37
N ASP A 962 -3.12 0.08 -19.31
CA ASP A 962 -3.67 1.44 -19.38
C ASP A 962 -4.64 1.73 -18.23
N SER A 963 -4.42 2.84 -17.52
CA SER A 963 -5.29 3.34 -16.46
C SER A 963 -6.49 4.15 -16.94
N ASN A 964 -6.49 4.56 -18.20
CA ASN A 964 -7.54 5.39 -18.79
C ASN A 964 -8.33 4.64 -19.89
N PHE A 965 -8.38 3.30 -19.84
CA PHE A 965 -9.16 2.47 -20.77
C PHE A 965 -10.31 1.76 -20.04
N PRO A 966 -11.52 2.34 -19.95
CA PRO A 966 -12.65 1.73 -19.24
C PRO A 966 -13.44 0.74 -20.13
N LEU A 967 -13.71 -0.47 -19.61
CA LEU A 967 -14.51 -1.49 -20.31
C LEU A 967 -16.00 -1.51 -19.92
N GLU A 968 -16.38 -0.77 -18.88
CA GLU A 968 -17.76 -0.74 -18.35
C GLU A 968 -18.03 0.57 -17.60
N GLY A 969 -19.30 0.83 -17.25
CA GLY A 969 -19.79 2.01 -16.53
C GLY A 969 -20.36 3.07 -17.47
N ASP A 970 -20.65 4.26 -16.91
CA ASP A 970 -21.20 5.41 -17.68
C ASP A 970 -20.34 5.77 -18.90
N VAL A 971 -19.04 5.53 -18.81
CA VAL A 971 -18.06 5.70 -19.87
C VAL A 971 -17.45 4.34 -20.17
N SER A 972 -17.83 3.73 -21.30
CA SER A 972 -17.31 2.42 -21.74
C SER A 972 -16.79 2.46 -23.18
N ALA A 973 -15.68 1.75 -23.40
CA ALA A 973 -15.10 1.49 -24.71
C ALA A 973 -15.82 0.35 -25.46
N VAL A 974 -16.53 -0.54 -24.76
CA VAL A 974 -17.29 -1.62 -25.40
C VAL A 974 -18.44 -1.02 -26.22
N GLY A 975 -18.64 -1.49 -27.44
CA GLY A 975 -19.60 -0.94 -28.41
C GLY A 975 -19.04 0.19 -29.29
N ARG A 976 -17.76 0.54 -29.10
CA ARG A 976 -17.02 1.51 -29.93
C ARG A 976 -16.10 0.79 -30.92
N SER A 977 -15.32 1.55 -31.69
CA SER A 977 -14.32 0.97 -32.61
C SER A 977 -12.90 1.39 -32.26
N ILE A 978 -11.93 0.55 -32.62
CA ILE A 978 -10.51 0.90 -32.70
C ILE A 978 -10.16 1.15 -34.15
N VAL A 979 -9.48 2.25 -34.40
CA VAL A 979 -8.91 2.62 -35.70
C VAL A 979 -7.40 2.56 -35.59
N ILE A 980 -6.77 1.83 -36.51
CA ILE A 980 -5.34 1.76 -36.75
C ILE A 980 -5.03 2.70 -37.91
N PHE A 981 -4.01 3.52 -37.75
CA PHE A 981 -3.56 4.48 -38.74
C PHE A 981 -2.42 3.92 -39.59
N SER A 982 -2.00 4.69 -40.58
CA SER A 982 -0.92 4.29 -41.48
C SER A 982 0.42 4.15 -40.76
N LYS A 983 1.31 3.38 -41.37
CA LYS A 983 2.69 3.18 -40.88
C LYS A 983 3.42 4.51 -40.72
N ASP A 984 4.53 4.48 -39.97
CA ASP A 984 5.41 5.64 -39.79
C ASP A 984 4.67 6.87 -39.24
N ARG A 985 3.68 6.64 -38.35
CA ARG A 985 2.79 7.65 -37.76
C ARG A 985 1.93 8.44 -38.76
N GLY A 986 1.69 7.90 -39.96
CA GLY A 986 0.85 8.54 -40.97
C GLY A 986 -0.58 8.79 -40.49
N GLY A 987 -1.18 9.92 -40.88
CA GLY A 987 -2.49 10.37 -40.39
C GLY A 987 -3.71 9.64 -40.99
N GLU A 988 -3.51 8.88 -42.06
CA GLU A 988 -4.59 8.20 -42.78
C GLU A 988 -5.06 6.92 -42.08
N ARG A 989 -6.38 6.68 -42.09
CA ARG A 989 -7.00 5.48 -41.49
C ARG A 989 -6.61 4.23 -42.29
N PHE A 990 -6.01 3.25 -41.63
CA PHE A 990 -5.51 2.02 -42.27
C PHE A 990 -6.44 0.82 -42.06
N ALA A 991 -6.88 0.55 -40.84
CA ALA A 991 -7.79 -0.57 -40.53
C ALA A 991 -8.64 -0.25 -39.29
N CYS A 992 -9.77 -0.91 -39.12
CA CYS A 992 -10.61 -0.74 -37.92
C CYS A 992 -11.37 -2.01 -37.56
N ALA A 993 -11.75 -2.11 -36.29
CA ALA A 993 -12.58 -3.18 -35.75
C ALA A 993 -13.41 -2.68 -34.56
N ASN A 994 -14.54 -3.33 -34.29
CA ASN A 994 -15.39 -3.02 -33.14
C ASN A 994 -14.85 -3.67 -31.86
N ILE A 995 -14.95 -2.97 -30.74
CA ILE A 995 -14.66 -3.48 -29.40
C ILE A 995 -15.90 -4.18 -28.87
N GLU A 996 -15.83 -5.50 -28.76
CA GLU A 996 -16.97 -6.35 -28.39
C GLU A 996 -16.62 -7.22 -27.17
N PRO A 997 -17.61 -7.73 -26.42
CA PRO A 997 -17.34 -8.65 -25.31
C PRO A 997 -16.62 -9.94 -25.77
N ASP A 998 -15.54 -10.33 -25.09
CA ASP A 998 -14.80 -11.57 -25.37
C ASP A 998 -15.25 -12.68 -24.41
N LYS A 999 -16.30 -13.41 -24.79
CA LYS A 999 -16.81 -14.55 -24.02
C LYS A 999 -15.92 -15.76 -24.27
N ASP A 1000 -15.68 -16.58 -23.25
CA ASP A 1000 -14.94 -17.85 -23.37
C ASP A 1000 -15.82 -19.00 -22.86
N ILE A 1001 -16.28 -19.84 -23.77
CA ILE A 1001 -17.09 -21.03 -23.45
C ILE A 1001 -16.23 -22.26 -23.59
N ILE A 1002 -16.15 -23.03 -22.51
CA ILE A 1002 -15.31 -24.20 -22.40
C ILE A 1002 -16.17 -25.45 -22.54
N LYS A 1003 -15.83 -26.34 -23.49
CA LYS A 1003 -16.57 -27.60 -23.71
C LYS A 1003 -15.64 -28.77 -24.01
N TYR A 1004 -15.94 -29.92 -23.44
CA TYR A 1004 -15.28 -31.17 -23.81
C TYR A 1004 -15.88 -31.76 -25.09
N ALA A 1005 -15.02 -32.21 -26.01
CA ALA A 1005 -15.44 -32.89 -27.23
C ALA A 1005 -14.69 -34.20 -27.41
N ASN A 1006 -15.43 -35.29 -27.63
CA ASN A 1006 -14.88 -36.64 -27.84
C ASN A 1006 -14.96 -36.98 -29.33
N ILE A 1007 -13.81 -37.17 -29.96
CA ILE A 1007 -13.68 -37.40 -31.40
C ILE A 1007 -13.06 -38.77 -31.65
N ARG A 1008 -13.60 -39.51 -32.62
CA ARG A 1008 -13.00 -40.78 -33.05
C ARG A 1008 -11.73 -40.51 -33.88
N LYS A 1009 -10.62 -41.16 -33.54
CA LYS A 1009 -9.34 -41.00 -34.26
C LYS A 1009 -9.33 -41.80 -35.57
N PRO A 1010 -9.28 -41.17 -36.75
CA PRO A 1010 -8.88 -41.84 -37.99
C PRO A 1010 -7.40 -42.28 -37.96
N PRO A 1011 -6.97 -43.17 -38.88
CA PRO A 1011 -5.61 -43.74 -38.90
C PRO A 1011 -4.45 -42.72 -38.96
N ARG A 1012 -4.71 -41.48 -39.40
CA ARG A 1012 -3.73 -40.38 -39.45
C ARG A 1012 -4.30 -39.12 -38.79
N PHE A 1013 -4.71 -39.22 -37.53
CA PHE A 1013 -5.31 -38.11 -36.82
C PHE A 1013 -4.28 -37.15 -36.23
N VAL A 1014 -4.30 -35.89 -36.67
CA VAL A 1014 -3.47 -34.80 -36.14
C VAL A 1014 -4.38 -33.74 -35.53
N VAL A 1015 -4.13 -33.36 -34.28
CA VAL A 1015 -4.97 -32.40 -33.54
C VAL A 1015 -5.03 -31.04 -34.23
N ALA A 1016 -3.88 -30.51 -34.66
CA ALA A 1016 -3.82 -29.24 -35.37
C ALA A 1016 -4.64 -29.27 -36.66
N GLN A 1017 -4.55 -30.36 -37.44
CA GLN A 1017 -5.34 -30.51 -38.67
C GLN A 1017 -6.84 -30.58 -38.39
N PHE A 1018 -7.26 -31.31 -37.35
CA PHE A 1018 -8.65 -31.37 -36.94
C PHE A 1018 -9.21 -29.98 -36.62
N ILE A 1019 -8.48 -29.17 -35.85
CA ILE A 1019 -8.91 -27.82 -35.49
C ILE A 1019 -8.93 -26.89 -36.69
N GLU A 1020 -7.94 -26.96 -37.59
CA GLU A 1020 -7.93 -26.20 -38.84
C GLU A 1020 -9.11 -26.59 -39.74
N ASP A 1021 -9.43 -27.89 -39.86
CA ASP A 1021 -10.58 -28.36 -40.64
C ASP A 1021 -11.90 -27.82 -40.07
N VAL A 1022 -12.04 -27.81 -38.74
CA VAL A 1022 -13.22 -27.24 -38.07
C VAL A 1022 -13.30 -25.73 -38.31
N ARG A 1023 -12.18 -25.00 -38.13
CA ARG A 1023 -12.11 -23.55 -38.37
C ARG A 1023 -12.46 -23.21 -39.82
N GLU A 1024 -12.00 -23.99 -40.79
CA GLU A 1024 -12.31 -23.80 -42.22
C GLU A 1024 -13.82 -23.97 -42.50
N VAL A 1025 -14.42 -25.07 -42.01
CA VAL A 1025 -15.85 -25.38 -42.21
C VAL A 1025 -16.77 -24.41 -41.46
N MET A 1026 -16.34 -23.90 -40.31
CA MET A 1026 -17.10 -22.91 -39.53
C MET A 1026 -16.78 -21.46 -39.92
N GLY A 1027 -15.67 -21.22 -40.64
CA GLY A 1027 -15.24 -19.89 -41.10
C GLY A 1027 -14.70 -19.04 -39.95
N LEU A 1028 -13.93 -19.65 -39.05
CA LEU A 1028 -13.44 -19.03 -37.82
C LEU A 1028 -11.97 -18.62 -37.96
N PRO A 1029 -11.57 -17.46 -37.41
CA PRO A 1029 -10.17 -17.14 -37.21
C PRO A 1029 -9.56 -17.99 -36.08
N GLU A 1030 -8.21 -18.07 -36.06
CA GLU A 1030 -7.45 -18.92 -35.15
C GLU A 1030 -7.74 -18.66 -33.65
N TRP A 1031 -8.03 -17.41 -33.27
CA TRP A 1031 -8.25 -17.01 -31.88
C TRP A 1031 -9.69 -17.21 -31.37
N MET A 1032 -10.66 -17.57 -32.24
CA MET A 1032 -12.05 -17.81 -31.83
C MET A 1032 -12.34 -19.27 -31.45
N LEU A 1033 -11.46 -20.19 -31.80
CA LEU A 1033 -11.55 -21.60 -31.40
C LEU A 1033 -10.15 -22.11 -31.05
N THR A 1034 -9.90 -22.43 -29.78
CA THR A 1034 -8.60 -22.95 -29.31
C THR A 1034 -8.77 -24.24 -28.50
N VAL A 1035 -7.70 -25.02 -28.35
CA VAL A 1035 -7.66 -26.27 -27.54
C VAL A 1035 -6.68 -26.08 -26.39
N ASP A 1036 -7.01 -26.60 -25.20
CA ASP A 1036 -6.02 -26.80 -24.12
C ASP A 1036 -5.33 -28.16 -24.32
N SER A 1037 -4.08 -28.14 -24.78
CA SER A 1037 -3.29 -29.34 -25.06
C SER A 1037 -3.07 -30.20 -23.82
N ARG A 1038 -2.97 -29.60 -22.62
CA ARG A 1038 -2.71 -30.30 -21.34
C ARG A 1038 -3.89 -31.18 -20.90
N LYS A 1039 -5.10 -30.83 -21.30
CA LYS A 1039 -6.33 -31.56 -20.94
C LYS A 1039 -6.81 -32.49 -22.05
N THR A 1040 -6.00 -32.66 -23.08
CA THR A 1040 -6.27 -33.61 -24.15
C THR A 1040 -5.96 -35.03 -23.69
N ARG A 1041 -6.93 -35.95 -23.79
CA ARG A 1041 -6.79 -37.35 -23.32
C ARG A 1041 -7.14 -38.34 -24.40
N THR A 1042 -6.42 -39.46 -24.48
CA THR A 1042 -6.79 -40.58 -25.34
C THR A 1042 -7.76 -41.49 -24.60
N LEU A 1043 -8.83 -41.90 -25.27
CA LEU A 1043 -9.90 -42.75 -24.73
C LEU A 1043 -9.99 -44.05 -25.54
N HIS A 1044 -10.61 -45.08 -24.94
CA HIS A 1044 -10.93 -46.36 -25.60
C HIS A 1044 -9.72 -46.99 -26.32
N SER A 1045 -8.64 -47.25 -25.59
CA SER A 1045 -7.40 -47.87 -26.09
C SER A 1045 -6.82 -47.17 -27.34
N GLY A 1046 -6.94 -45.84 -27.38
CA GLY A 1046 -6.39 -45.01 -28.46
C GLY A 1046 -7.32 -44.80 -29.65
N THR A 1047 -8.53 -45.36 -29.66
CA THR A 1047 -9.50 -45.17 -30.76
C THR A 1047 -10.21 -43.82 -30.72
N CYS A 1048 -10.23 -43.15 -29.57
CA CYS A 1048 -10.85 -41.83 -29.40
C CYS A 1048 -9.92 -40.84 -28.70
N ILE A 1049 -10.24 -39.56 -28.85
CA ILE A 1049 -9.56 -38.44 -28.19
C ILE A 1049 -10.59 -37.49 -27.61
N GLN A 1050 -10.32 -37.01 -26.41
CA GLN A 1050 -11.09 -35.97 -25.74
C GLN A 1050 -10.29 -34.68 -25.75
N PHE A 1051 -10.91 -33.59 -26.19
CA PHE A 1051 -10.36 -32.24 -26.16
C PHE A 1051 -11.10 -31.38 -25.16
N LEU A 1052 -10.39 -30.42 -24.55
CA LEU A 1052 -11.02 -29.24 -23.97
C LEU A 1052 -10.96 -28.10 -24.98
N LEU A 1053 -12.11 -27.77 -25.58
CA LEU A 1053 -12.25 -26.69 -26.55
C LEU A 1053 -12.68 -25.39 -25.85
N HIS A 1054 -12.13 -24.28 -26.32
CA HIS A 1054 -12.49 -22.93 -25.93
C HIS A 1054 -13.06 -22.20 -27.15
N PHE A 1055 -14.33 -21.81 -27.06
CA PHE A 1055 -15.01 -20.96 -28.03
C PHE A 1055 -14.96 -19.52 -27.53
N LYS A 1056 -14.26 -18.65 -28.27
CA LYS A 1056 -13.93 -17.29 -27.86
C LYS A 1056 -14.57 -16.23 -28.75
N GLY A 1057 -14.72 -15.02 -28.23
CA GLY A 1057 -15.28 -13.86 -28.94
C GLY A 1057 -16.76 -13.61 -28.68
N PRO A 1058 -17.34 -12.58 -29.33
CA PRO A 1058 -18.72 -12.14 -29.06
C PRO A 1058 -19.77 -13.20 -29.39
N LEU A 1059 -19.48 -14.07 -30.36
CA LEU A 1059 -20.37 -15.12 -30.86
C LEU A 1059 -20.13 -16.49 -30.20
N ALA A 1060 -19.36 -16.60 -29.11
CA ALA A 1060 -18.96 -17.87 -28.50
C ALA A 1060 -20.11 -18.89 -28.31
N ASN A 1061 -21.29 -18.44 -27.87
CA ASN A 1061 -22.48 -19.29 -27.71
C ASN A 1061 -22.92 -19.92 -29.05
N GLN A 1062 -22.95 -19.12 -30.11
CA GLN A 1062 -23.33 -19.58 -31.44
C GLN A 1062 -22.26 -20.52 -32.01
N LEU A 1063 -20.98 -20.21 -31.78
CA LEU A 1063 -19.87 -21.07 -32.21
C LEU A 1063 -19.96 -22.47 -31.59
N GLU A 1064 -20.24 -22.55 -30.29
CA GLU A 1064 -20.40 -23.81 -29.58
C GLU A 1064 -21.60 -24.63 -30.13
N GLN A 1065 -22.73 -23.96 -30.40
CA GLN A 1065 -23.92 -24.61 -30.96
C GLN A 1065 -23.69 -25.11 -32.38
N ASP A 1066 -23.08 -24.29 -33.23
CA ASP A 1066 -22.77 -24.66 -34.61
C ASP A 1066 -21.73 -25.77 -34.68
N PHE A 1067 -20.74 -25.78 -33.77
CA PHE A 1067 -19.81 -26.88 -33.65
C PHE A 1067 -20.52 -28.18 -33.25
N SER A 1068 -21.45 -28.11 -32.30
CA SER A 1068 -22.25 -29.27 -31.89
C SER A 1068 -23.13 -29.80 -33.04
N ARG A 1069 -23.73 -28.92 -33.84
CA ARG A 1069 -24.46 -29.29 -35.07
C ARG A 1069 -23.54 -29.90 -36.13
N LEU A 1070 -22.37 -29.31 -36.33
CA LEU A 1070 -21.37 -29.78 -37.28
C LEU A 1070 -20.88 -31.19 -36.92
N LEU A 1071 -20.62 -31.46 -35.63
CA LEU A 1071 -20.24 -32.79 -35.18
C LEU A 1071 -21.38 -33.82 -35.28
N ALA A 1072 -22.63 -33.40 -35.03
CA ALA A 1072 -23.78 -34.30 -35.09
C ALA A 1072 -24.16 -34.66 -36.54
N ASN A 1073 -24.21 -33.66 -37.43
CA ASN A 1073 -24.73 -33.80 -38.79
C ASN A 1073 -23.63 -33.97 -39.85
N GLY A 1074 -22.37 -33.68 -39.50
CA GLY A 1074 -21.23 -33.70 -40.43
C GLY A 1074 -21.24 -32.59 -41.49
N HIS A 1075 -22.17 -31.63 -41.38
CA HIS A 1075 -22.40 -30.58 -42.37
C HIS A 1075 -22.82 -29.25 -41.71
N LEU A 1076 -22.32 -28.14 -42.26
CA LEU A 1076 -22.75 -26.78 -41.91
C LEU A 1076 -22.86 -25.94 -43.20
N ALA A 1077 -24.06 -25.44 -43.50
CA ALA A 1077 -24.38 -24.79 -44.77
C ALA A 1077 -23.77 -23.38 -44.92
N SER A 1078 -23.72 -22.61 -43.83
CA SER A 1078 -23.17 -21.25 -43.79
C SER A 1078 -22.03 -21.13 -42.79
N PRO A 1079 -21.12 -20.15 -42.94
CA PRO A 1079 -20.15 -19.84 -41.89
C PRO A 1079 -20.86 -19.41 -40.61
N SER A 1080 -20.25 -19.68 -39.46
CA SER A 1080 -20.76 -19.23 -38.16
C SER A 1080 -20.49 -17.75 -37.91
N VAL A 1081 -19.46 -17.18 -38.55
CA VAL A 1081 -19.11 -15.76 -38.45
C VAL A 1081 -19.64 -15.02 -39.68
N TYR A 1082 -20.47 -14.00 -39.44
CA TYR A 1082 -20.98 -13.12 -40.49
C TYR A 1082 -19.99 -11.97 -40.75
N ASN A 1083 -19.57 -11.81 -42.00
CA ASN A 1083 -18.66 -10.75 -42.44
C ASN A 1083 -19.41 -9.78 -43.37
N PRO A 1084 -19.71 -8.54 -42.93
CA PRO A 1084 -20.47 -7.57 -43.74
C PRO A 1084 -19.80 -7.25 -45.07
N GLY A 1085 -20.53 -7.38 -46.18
CA GLY A 1085 -20.00 -7.08 -47.52
C GLY A 1085 -19.10 -8.17 -48.13
N TYR A 1086 -18.93 -9.31 -47.45
CA TYR A 1086 -18.20 -10.46 -47.96
C TYR A 1086 -19.14 -11.62 -48.25
N VAL A 1087 -19.13 -12.12 -49.49
CA VAL A 1087 -19.83 -13.33 -49.88
C VAL A 1087 -18.83 -14.50 -49.89
N PRO A 1088 -19.02 -15.54 -49.05
CA PRO A 1088 -18.16 -16.72 -49.05
C PRO A 1088 -18.15 -17.40 -50.43
N SER A 1089 -16.99 -17.96 -50.81
CA SER A 1089 -16.86 -18.71 -52.06
C SER A 1089 -17.79 -19.92 -52.12
N SER A 1090 -18.40 -20.16 -53.28
CA SER A 1090 -19.23 -21.36 -53.53
C SER A 1090 -18.46 -22.68 -53.44
N ARG A 1091 -17.11 -22.63 -53.48
CA ARG A 1091 -16.21 -23.79 -53.35
C ARG A 1091 -15.77 -24.05 -51.90
N ARG A 1092 -16.36 -23.37 -50.92
CA ARG A 1092 -16.02 -23.53 -49.51
C ARG A 1092 -16.33 -24.94 -49.01
N LYS A 1093 -15.50 -25.44 -48.08
CA LYS A 1093 -15.73 -26.69 -47.36
C LYS A 1093 -16.91 -26.54 -46.41
N THR A 1094 -17.93 -27.39 -46.57
CA THR A 1094 -19.15 -27.40 -45.73
C THR A 1094 -19.31 -28.69 -44.93
N HIS A 1095 -18.47 -29.69 -45.19
CA HIS A 1095 -18.52 -31.00 -44.55
C HIS A 1095 -17.29 -31.26 -43.68
N LEU A 1096 -17.50 -31.95 -42.56
CA LEU A 1096 -16.45 -32.39 -41.65
C LEU A 1096 -16.36 -33.93 -41.67
N SER A 1097 -15.16 -34.46 -41.90
CA SER A 1097 -14.94 -35.91 -42.04
C SER A 1097 -14.82 -36.68 -40.71
N TYR A 1098 -14.80 -35.97 -39.58
CA TYR A 1098 -14.64 -36.54 -38.25
C TYR A 1098 -16.00 -36.91 -37.63
N ARG A 1099 -16.04 -38.02 -36.88
CA ARG A 1099 -17.25 -38.49 -36.19
C ARG A 1099 -17.10 -38.37 -34.67
N PRO A 1100 -18.18 -38.05 -33.94
CA PRO A 1100 -18.17 -38.07 -32.48
C PRO A 1100 -17.91 -39.49 -31.98
N CYS A 1101 -17.20 -39.60 -30.87
CA CYS A 1101 -17.01 -40.86 -30.16
C CYS A 1101 -18.14 -41.07 -29.14
N GLY A 1102 -18.79 -42.22 -29.17
CA GLY A 1102 -19.86 -42.58 -28.23
C GLY A 1102 -19.32 -42.88 -26.82
N SER A 1103 -20.23 -43.09 -25.86
CA SER A 1103 -19.89 -43.45 -24.48
C SER A 1103 -19.45 -44.91 -24.29
N ARG A 1104 -19.48 -45.72 -25.34
CA ARG A 1104 -19.06 -47.14 -25.36
C ARG A 1104 -17.92 -47.33 -26.36
N ASP A 1105 -17.00 -48.24 -26.02
CA ASP A 1105 -15.88 -48.60 -26.89
C ASP A 1105 -16.40 -49.13 -28.25
N PRO A 1106 -16.01 -48.52 -29.39
CA PRO A 1106 -16.44 -48.95 -30.71
C PRO A 1106 -15.99 -50.37 -31.10
N ASN A 1107 -15.06 -50.98 -30.35
CA ASN A 1107 -14.61 -52.36 -30.54
C ASN A 1107 -15.35 -53.39 -29.67
N TYR A 1108 -16.31 -52.98 -28.85
CA TYR A 1108 -17.06 -53.91 -27.99
C TYR A 1108 -18.15 -54.64 -28.78
N LYS A 1109 -17.86 -55.85 -29.28
CA LYS A 1109 -18.86 -56.74 -29.90
C LYS A 1109 -19.79 -57.30 -28.83
N ASN A 1110 -21.10 -57.09 -29.00
CA ASN A 1110 -22.16 -57.71 -28.20
C ASN A 1110 -22.07 -59.24 -28.27
N THR A 1111 -21.68 -59.88 -27.18
CA THR A 1111 -22.12 -61.24 -26.87
C THR A 1111 -23.14 -61.15 -25.73
N LYS A 1112 -24.37 -61.59 -25.98
CA LYS A 1112 -25.45 -61.65 -25.01
C LYS A 1112 -25.74 -63.11 -24.63
N ASN A 1113 -25.96 -63.30 -23.33
CA ASN A 1113 -26.61 -64.40 -22.59
C ASN A 1113 -25.68 -65.59 -22.26
N CYS A 1114 -25.44 -65.95 -20.99
CA CYS A 1114 -26.41 -66.46 -20.03
C CYS A 1114 -25.86 -66.45 -18.58
N ALA A 1115 -26.73 -66.77 -17.63
CA ALA A 1115 -26.76 -66.31 -16.25
C ALA A 1115 -25.90 -67.08 -15.21
N VAL A 1116 -25.46 -66.31 -14.21
CA VAL A 1116 -25.39 -66.56 -12.75
C VAL A 1116 -24.89 -67.92 -12.23
N THR A 1117 -23.74 -67.90 -11.56
CA THR A 1117 -23.59 -68.40 -10.17
C THR A 1117 -22.47 -67.65 -9.44
N ALA A 1118 -22.76 -67.22 -8.22
CA ALA A 1118 -21.85 -66.49 -7.34
C ALA A 1118 -20.82 -67.40 -6.68
N LYS A 1119 -19.58 -66.90 -6.51
CA LYS A 1119 -18.79 -67.16 -5.31
C LYS A 1119 -17.87 -65.96 -5.01
N SER A 1120 -17.97 -65.53 -3.76
CA SER A 1120 -17.24 -64.49 -3.07
C SER A 1120 -15.75 -64.84 -2.91
N CYS A 1121 -14.88 -63.84 -3.03
CA CYS A 1121 -13.71 -63.70 -2.16
C CYS A 1121 -13.28 -62.22 -2.12
N MET A 1122 -13.37 -61.60 -0.93
CA MET A 1122 -12.78 -60.31 -0.60
C MET A 1122 -11.37 -60.56 -0.04
N GLU A 1123 -10.36 -59.91 -0.61
CA GLU A 1123 -9.14 -59.50 0.09
C GLU A 1123 -8.97 -58.00 -0.20
N LEU A 1124 -9.14 -57.10 0.79
CA LEU A 1124 -8.19 -56.70 1.84
C LEU A 1124 -6.90 -56.07 1.30
N ALA A 1125 -7.01 -54.80 0.89
CA ALA A 1125 -5.87 -53.90 0.81
C ALA A 1125 -5.68 -53.21 2.17
N TYR A 1126 -4.51 -53.46 2.76
CA TYR A 1126 -4.01 -52.84 3.99
C TYR A 1126 -3.87 -51.33 3.85
N PHE A 1127 -4.29 -50.64 4.91
CA PHE A 1127 -3.99 -49.26 5.21
C PHE A 1127 -2.49 -49.07 5.45
N LEU A 1128 -1.88 -48.07 4.80
CA LEU A 1128 -0.71 -47.38 5.33
C LEU A 1128 -1.13 -45.96 5.70
N THR A 1129 -1.32 -45.75 6.99
CA THR A 1129 -1.51 -44.46 7.65
C THR A 1129 -0.22 -43.65 7.58
N ILE A 1130 -0.23 -42.53 6.87
CA ILE A 1130 0.72 -41.43 7.08
C ILE A 1130 0.02 -40.40 7.96
N LEU A 1131 0.62 -40.17 9.14
CA LEU A 1131 0.24 -39.20 10.14
C LEU A 1131 0.51 -37.78 9.60
N ILE A 1132 -0.51 -36.92 9.59
CA ILE A 1132 -0.34 -35.47 9.57
C ILE A 1132 -0.09 -35.04 11.01
N ILE A 1133 1.12 -34.55 11.29
CA ILE A 1133 1.45 -33.86 12.54
C ILE A 1133 0.89 -32.43 12.44
N VAL A 1134 -0.17 -32.16 13.20
CA VAL A 1134 -0.60 -30.80 13.53
C VAL A 1134 0.20 -30.35 14.75
N LYS A 1135 1.15 -29.44 14.54
CA LYS A 1135 1.77 -28.67 15.63
C LYS A 1135 0.79 -27.60 16.10
N CYS A 1136 0.05 -27.87 17.17
CA CYS A 1136 -0.50 -26.83 18.03
C CYS A 1136 0.56 -26.46 19.07
N ARG A 1137 0.97 -25.19 19.10
CA ARG A 1137 1.73 -24.63 20.21
C ARG A 1137 0.84 -24.60 21.47
N PRO A 1138 1.37 -24.91 22.66
CA PRO A 1138 0.72 -24.50 23.89
C PRO A 1138 0.85 -22.98 24.02
N ILE A 1139 -0.28 -22.34 24.29
CA ILE A 1139 -0.33 -21.01 24.90
C ILE A 1139 -0.05 -21.24 26.38
N VAL A 1140 1.16 -20.91 26.81
CA VAL A 1140 1.40 -20.13 28.02
C VAL A 1140 2.34 -19.00 27.59
#